data_AF-A0AA96KJD0-F1
#
_entry.id   AF-A0AA96KJD0-F1
#
_cell.length_a   1.000
_cell.length_b   1.000
_cell.length_c   1.000
_cell.angle_alpha   90.00
_cell.angle_beta   90.00
_cell.angle_gamma   90.00
#
_symmetry.space_group_name_H-M   'P 1'
#
loop_
_entity.id
_entity.type
_entity.pdbx_description
1 polymer ?
#
loop_
_entity_poly.entity_id
_entity_poly.type
_entity_poly.pdbx_seq_one_letter_code
_entity_poly.pdbx_strand_id
1 'polypeptide(L)'
;MAIDTVRSDKISNKFDIDPELKNLLPVYPRLSPMCYLVPFESNGVLICGGVKPRLIRGETVINTLPSVLVHLDGSKTVEEICNLVDGIISRDVVKSVVSILFESALLEDGGIDINSTESDEKLLSLSASKTGRISGKEEAKANIRSALVFLNDSIIKKPLSENLQKEGIQTVDIIASDVNFQVICENSVKNIHLNLEVPTLFVSFLKDKIRLGPLLIPGKTESIQSYLARGNSGFADFDESELEFWAGFISKVVFKYIANILDLRLDGRFVEFDLESLSHLSRVELIYPEDNVSIGDDEMSARDVFQHHIDITFPPLEFDTPRAHLGHYSPKNMQASLTATEPLYTNEKVQISTDLSRNSRLWNIVQCLRYAVGYDKVGDRFKRIAPTGGALGSTEAFLIAFTNREINAGVYRYTPTINSLEYISGIAEGVKTAFLEKACENCDYAIVLSGRLRKVFNKYQKFAKNIIHLDAGVASEYIRNSLSQKEIDFKEQPVFSEIDVRKLLKIGLDSNLYQPSNIFILSCGRAEFENNSVCDAFLFKNADSSRGKLDAAYPRWNESEFVSLVESRRTIRSFSKENVSYECLESLVTDFYSVNRSIDISTNLTVNLEPWVVLRNGVGKYQPGIYSCILKDGKPVFLCLKKFSENERKHKIINQKTLDESPVKILITGDLKEHVSIYGAVAYRLMLSRCGSIIARLWLNCVSRNMAFSPAGGVLRPELKKLYDHNYIDNCVFISACLGHLSE
;
A
#
# COMPACT_ATOMS: atom_id res chain seq x y z
N MET A 1 -20.44 23.29 2.20
CA MET A 1 -19.86 22.45 1.12
C MET A 1 -18.52 23.07 0.76
N ALA A 2 -17.40 22.35 0.88
CA ALA A 2 -16.10 22.90 0.49
C ALA A 2 -16.00 22.91 -1.04
N ILE A 3 -15.72 24.08 -1.63
CA ILE A 3 -15.52 24.26 -3.07
C ILE A 3 -14.01 24.25 -3.33
N ASP A 4 -13.52 23.24 -4.03
CA ASP A 4 -12.10 23.18 -4.43
C ASP A 4 -11.85 24.15 -5.59
N THR A 5 -11.01 25.16 -5.37
CA THR A 5 -10.52 26.07 -6.42
C THR A 5 -9.21 25.50 -6.97
N VAL A 6 -9.12 25.29 -8.29
CA VAL A 6 -7.94 24.67 -8.90
C VAL A 6 -7.37 25.53 -10.04
N ARG A 7 -6.03 25.66 -10.09
CA ARG A 7 -5.33 26.27 -11.23
C ARG A 7 -5.05 25.19 -12.30
N SER A 8 -5.34 25.52 -13.56
CA SER A 8 -5.31 24.59 -14.71
C SER A 8 -3.90 24.10 -15.09
N ASP A 9 -2.89 24.95 -14.93
CA ASP A 9 -1.48 24.71 -15.31
C ASP A 9 -0.84 23.53 -14.58
N LYS A 10 -1.24 23.29 -13.32
CA LYS A 10 -0.71 22.17 -12.51
C LYS A 10 -1.37 20.82 -12.80
N ILE A 11 -2.57 20.81 -13.41
CA ILE A 11 -3.33 19.57 -13.64
C ILE A 11 -2.93 18.87 -14.94
N SER A 12 -2.77 19.59 -16.05
CA SER A 12 -2.44 18.95 -17.34
C SER A 12 -1.07 18.30 -17.31
N ASN A 13 -0.08 19.01 -16.75
CA ASN A 13 1.32 18.58 -16.75
C ASN A 13 1.55 17.20 -16.11
N LYS A 14 0.74 16.78 -15.13
CA LYS A 14 0.90 15.43 -14.54
C LYS A 14 0.44 14.30 -15.46
N PHE A 15 -0.51 14.53 -16.37
CA PHE A 15 -0.90 13.53 -17.36
C PHE A 15 0.16 13.37 -18.45
N ASP A 16 0.98 14.40 -18.68
CA ASP A 16 2.12 14.30 -19.60
C ASP A 16 3.33 13.60 -18.97
N ILE A 17 3.54 13.80 -17.67
CA ILE A 17 4.71 13.27 -16.94
C ILE A 17 4.48 11.84 -16.40
N ASP A 18 3.25 11.48 -16.00
CA ASP A 18 2.95 10.16 -15.43
C ASP A 18 2.27 9.26 -16.48
N PRO A 19 2.96 8.22 -17.00
CA PRO A 19 2.39 7.28 -17.95
C PRO A 19 1.15 6.53 -17.42
N GLU A 20 1.05 6.31 -16.11
CA GLU A 20 -0.14 5.70 -15.52
C GLU A 20 -1.35 6.60 -15.72
N LEU A 21 -1.21 7.90 -15.46
CA LEU A 21 -2.30 8.86 -15.64
C LEU A 21 -2.65 9.07 -17.11
N LYS A 22 -1.63 9.15 -17.97
CA LYS A 22 -1.82 9.31 -19.42
C LYS A 22 -2.71 8.22 -19.99
N ASN A 23 -2.46 6.97 -19.61
CA ASN A 23 -3.20 5.80 -20.08
C ASN A 23 -4.63 5.73 -19.53
N LEU A 24 -4.99 6.55 -18.54
CA LEU A 24 -6.35 6.60 -17.98
C LEU A 24 -7.25 7.60 -18.70
N LEU A 25 -6.71 8.55 -19.46
CA LEU A 25 -7.53 9.49 -20.21
C LEU A 25 -8.34 8.73 -21.28
N PRO A 26 -9.63 9.06 -21.46
CA PRO A 26 -10.44 8.45 -22.50
C PRO A 26 -9.84 8.76 -23.87
N VAL A 27 -9.82 7.77 -24.74
CA VAL A 27 -9.32 7.94 -26.11
C VAL A 27 -10.25 8.86 -26.88
N TYR A 28 -11.56 8.65 -26.74
CA TYR A 28 -12.63 9.45 -27.30
C TYR A 28 -13.46 10.05 -26.15
N PRO A 29 -13.05 11.17 -25.55
CA PRO A 29 -13.74 11.73 -24.39
C PRO A 29 -15.22 12.02 -24.68
N ARG A 30 -16.09 11.47 -23.84
CA ARG A 30 -17.53 11.77 -23.81
C ARG A 30 -17.93 12.37 -22.46
N LEU A 31 -18.69 13.46 -22.50
CA LEU A 31 -19.25 14.07 -21.31
C LEU A 31 -20.35 13.19 -20.72
N SER A 32 -20.28 12.92 -19.43
CA SER A 32 -21.32 12.18 -18.72
C SER A 32 -22.67 12.91 -18.82
N PRO A 33 -23.80 12.23 -19.03
CA PRO A 33 -25.13 12.84 -19.06
C PRO A 33 -25.54 13.43 -17.70
N MET A 34 -24.79 13.13 -16.64
CA MET A 34 -24.96 13.73 -15.32
C MET A 34 -24.27 15.08 -15.18
N CYS A 35 -23.44 15.50 -16.15
CA CYS A 35 -22.71 16.75 -16.07
C CYS A 35 -23.64 17.96 -16.23
N TYR A 36 -23.73 18.80 -15.21
CA TYR A 36 -24.45 20.06 -15.26
C TYR A 36 -23.45 21.22 -15.12
N LEU A 37 -23.59 22.21 -16.00
CA LEU A 37 -22.84 23.46 -15.91
C LEU A 37 -23.78 24.55 -15.43
N VAL A 38 -23.46 25.14 -14.29
CA VAL A 38 -24.23 26.22 -13.70
C VAL A 38 -23.35 27.47 -13.75
N PRO A 39 -23.70 28.51 -14.53
CA PRO A 39 -23.02 29.80 -14.45
C PRO A 39 -22.97 30.26 -12.99
N PHE A 40 -21.80 30.67 -12.53
CA PHE A 40 -21.56 31.03 -11.14
C PHE A 40 -20.87 32.38 -11.06
N GLU A 41 -21.61 33.40 -10.58
CA GLU A 41 -21.18 34.81 -10.62
C GLU A 41 -20.82 35.28 -12.05
N SER A 42 -20.10 36.39 -12.18
CA SER A 42 -19.73 36.96 -13.49
C SER A 42 -18.54 36.28 -14.16
N ASN A 43 -17.79 35.44 -13.45
CA ASN A 43 -16.50 34.90 -13.92
C ASN A 43 -16.28 33.41 -13.64
N GLY A 44 -17.33 32.63 -13.38
CA GLY A 44 -17.18 31.22 -13.02
C GLY A 44 -18.25 30.30 -13.58
N VAL A 45 -17.92 29.01 -13.59
CA VAL A 45 -18.83 27.91 -13.92
C VAL A 45 -18.71 26.86 -12.82
N LEU A 46 -19.83 26.58 -12.16
CA LEU A 46 -19.96 25.47 -11.22
C LEU A 46 -20.33 24.21 -12.01
N ILE A 47 -19.48 23.21 -11.93
CA ILE A 47 -19.67 21.91 -12.58
C ILE A 47 -20.19 20.92 -11.56
N CYS A 48 -21.36 20.35 -11.84
CA CYS A 48 -22.07 19.38 -11.00
C CYS A 48 -22.22 18.04 -11.72
N GLY A 49 -22.57 16.98 -10.97
CA GLY A 49 -22.80 15.64 -11.52
C GLY A 49 -21.67 14.64 -11.30
N GLY A 50 -20.48 15.12 -10.98
CA GLY A 50 -19.31 14.29 -10.66
C GLY A 50 -19.27 13.87 -9.19
N VAL A 51 -18.12 13.34 -8.75
CA VAL A 51 -17.93 12.91 -7.33
C VAL A 51 -18.08 14.10 -6.36
N LYS A 52 -17.63 15.29 -6.79
CA LYS A 52 -17.76 16.54 -6.03
C LYS A 52 -18.04 17.68 -7.00
N PRO A 53 -18.90 18.64 -6.63
CA PRO A 53 -19.03 19.88 -7.38
C PRO A 53 -17.68 20.61 -7.46
N ARG A 54 -17.34 21.19 -8.62
CA ARG A 54 -16.12 22.00 -8.79
C ARG A 54 -16.47 23.36 -9.37
N LEU A 55 -15.92 24.42 -8.76
CA LEU A 55 -16.04 25.77 -9.29
C LEU A 55 -14.76 26.11 -10.05
N ILE A 56 -14.91 26.39 -11.35
CA ILE A 56 -13.81 26.89 -12.18
C ILE A 56 -14.07 28.37 -12.45
N ARG A 57 -13.06 29.22 -12.22
CA ARG A 57 -13.14 30.66 -12.42
C ARG A 57 -12.13 31.14 -13.46
N GLY A 58 -12.44 32.28 -14.08
CA GLY A 58 -11.60 32.96 -15.04
C GLY A 58 -12.32 33.22 -16.35
N GLU A 59 -11.99 34.34 -17.00
CA GLU A 59 -12.56 34.73 -18.29
C GLU A 59 -12.33 33.67 -19.37
N THR A 60 -11.15 33.03 -19.36
CA THR A 60 -10.85 31.90 -20.24
C THR A 60 -11.87 30.77 -20.09
N VAL A 61 -12.34 30.45 -18.88
CA VAL A 61 -13.28 29.35 -18.65
C VAL A 61 -14.62 29.63 -19.32
N ILE A 62 -15.16 30.83 -19.15
CA ILE A 62 -16.45 31.23 -19.73
C ILE A 62 -16.42 31.16 -21.25
N ASN A 63 -15.32 31.65 -21.85
CA ASN A 63 -15.21 31.74 -23.31
C ASN A 63 -14.76 30.43 -23.96
N THR A 64 -13.98 29.60 -23.27
CA THR A 64 -13.33 28.41 -23.82
C THR A 64 -14.12 27.14 -23.55
N LEU A 65 -14.65 26.96 -22.34
CA LEU A 65 -15.25 25.71 -21.91
C LEU A 65 -16.42 25.31 -22.82
N PRO A 66 -17.38 26.19 -23.18
CA PRO A 66 -18.48 25.82 -24.08
C PRO A 66 -17.99 25.29 -25.44
N SER A 67 -16.97 25.91 -26.02
CA SER A 67 -16.40 25.51 -27.32
C SER A 67 -15.71 24.14 -27.27
N VAL A 68 -15.12 23.76 -26.14
CA VAL A 68 -14.52 22.42 -25.99
C VAL A 68 -15.61 21.38 -25.77
N LEU A 69 -16.63 21.69 -24.93
CA LEU A 69 -17.64 20.73 -24.52
C LEU A 69 -18.50 20.18 -25.67
N VAL A 70 -18.79 20.99 -26.69
CA VAL A 70 -19.55 20.55 -27.88
C VAL A 70 -18.82 19.46 -28.68
N HIS A 71 -17.54 19.23 -28.41
CA HIS A 71 -16.73 18.20 -29.06
C HIS A 71 -16.43 17.00 -28.16
N LEU A 72 -16.88 17.00 -26.89
CA LEU A 72 -16.77 15.87 -25.96
C LEU A 72 -17.98 14.93 -26.08
N ASP A 73 -18.26 14.49 -27.29
CA ASP A 73 -19.39 13.63 -27.66
C ASP A 73 -19.00 12.14 -27.77
N GLY A 74 -17.73 11.81 -27.57
CA GLY A 74 -17.19 10.47 -27.75
C GLY A 74 -16.87 10.08 -29.20
N SER A 75 -16.90 11.01 -30.15
CA SER A 75 -16.58 10.75 -31.56
C SER A 75 -15.18 11.19 -31.99
N LYS A 76 -14.47 11.93 -31.14
CA LYS A 76 -13.18 12.56 -31.48
C LYS A 76 -12.17 12.32 -30.38
N THR A 77 -10.92 12.16 -30.78
CA THR A 77 -9.78 12.13 -29.88
C THR A 77 -9.42 13.53 -29.37
N VAL A 78 -8.67 13.60 -28.27
CA VAL A 78 -8.21 14.88 -27.71
C VAL A 78 -7.40 15.70 -28.73
N GLU A 79 -6.59 15.05 -29.57
CA GLU A 79 -5.79 15.73 -30.60
C GLU A 79 -6.67 16.26 -31.75
N GLU A 80 -7.72 15.54 -32.16
CA GLU A 80 -8.69 16.03 -33.14
C GLU A 80 -9.47 17.24 -32.60
N ILE A 81 -9.88 17.20 -31.33
CA ILE A 81 -10.52 18.35 -30.68
C ILE A 81 -9.59 19.55 -30.67
N CYS A 82 -8.30 19.36 -30.32
CA CYS A 82 -7.29 20.40 -30.37
C CYS A 82 -7.19 21.06 -31.75
N ASN A 83 -7.28 20.29 -32.83
CA ASN A 83 -7.20 20.82 -34.20
C ASN A 83 -8.48 21.57 -34.62
N LEU A 84 -9.65 21.18 -34.11
CA LEU A 84 -10.93 21.84 -34.42
C LEU A 84 -11.06 23.23 -33.80
N VAL A 85 -10.46 23.43 -32.62
CA VAL A 85 -10.49 24.71 -31.90
C VAL A 85 -9.19 25.51 -32.06
N ASP A 86 -8.29 25.05 -32.93
CA ASP A 86 -7.00 25.70 -33.15
C ASP A 86 -7.18 27.14 -33.65
N GLY A 87 -6.29 28.03 -33.23
CA GLY A 87 -6.41 29.47 -33.45
C GLY A 87 -7.42 30.20 -32.56
N ILE A 88 -8.32 29.49 -31.86
CA ILE A 88 -9.23 30.07 -30.85
C ILE A 88 -8.73 29.72 -29.45
N ILE A 89 -8.36 28.46 -29.24
CA ILE A 89 -7.97 27.90 -27.95
C ILE A 89 -6.64 27.16 -28.10
N SER A 90 -5.68 27.44 -27.23
CA SER A 90 -4.41 26.71 -27.24
C SER A 90 -4.59 25.23 -26.88
N ARG A 91 -3.76 24.36 -27.47
CA ARG A 91 -3.78 22.91 -27.19
C ARG A 91 -3.66 22.58 -25.70
N ASP A 92 -2.81 23.31 -24.98
CA ASP A 92 -2.61 23.12 -23.53
C ASP A 92 -3.91 23.38 -22.75
N VAL A 93 -4.69 24.37 -23.15
CA VAL A 93 -5.98 24.68 -22.52
C VAL A 93 -6.99 23.57 -22.77
N VAL A 94 -7.07 23.01 -23.99
CA VAL A 94 -7.94 21.86 -24.29
C VAL A 94 -7.56 20.66 -23.41
N LYS A 95 -6.28 20.34 -23.33
CA LYS A 95 -5.76 19.25 -22.48
C LYS A 95 -6.09 19.49 -20.99
N SER A 96 -5.90 20.71 -20.49
CA SER A 96 -6.29 21.07 -19.12
C SER A 96 -7.79 20.89 -18.87
N VAL A 97 -8.66 21.30 -19.80
CA VAL A 97 -10.12 21.12 -19.67
C VAL A 97 -10.47 19.64 -19.60
N VAL A 98 -9.94 18.83 -20.52
CA VAL A 98 -10.17 17.38 -20.53
C VAL A 98 -9.68 16.73 -19.23
N SER A 99 -8.47 17.05 -18.77
CA SER A 99 -7.93 16.53 -17.51
C SER A 99 -8.79 16.91 -16.30
N ILE A 100 -9.29 18.15 -16.22
CA ILE A 100 -10.14 18.61 -15.12
C ILE A 100 -11.49 17.88 -15.10
N LEU A 101 -12.14 17.73 -16.25
CA LEU A 101 -13.41 17.02 -16.36
C LEU A 101 -13.23 15.53 -16.06
N PHE A 102 -12.14 14.94 -16.55
CA PHE A 102 -11.76 13.58 -16.23
C PHE A 102 -11.59 13.37 -14.73
N GLU A 103 -10.78 14.18 -14.04
CA GLU A 103 -10.60 14.09 -12.58
C GLU A 103 -11.89 14.30 -11.79
N SER A 104 -12.84 15.04 -12.34
CA SER A 104 -14.15 15.26 -11.73
C SER A 104 -15.09 14.07 -11.89
N ALA A 105 -14.65 12.99 -12.56
CA ALA A 105 -15.49 11.86 -12.96
C ALA A 105 -16.65 12.29 -13.86
N LEU A 106 -16.39 13.19 -14.81
CA LEU A 106 -17.36 13.68 -15.77
C LEU A 106 -17.07 13.26 -17.20
N LEU A 107 -15.95 12.58 -17.43
CA LEU A 107 -15.61 11.99 -18.72
C LEU A 107 -15.50 10.48 -18.63
N GLU A 108 -16.04 9.85 -19.65
CA GLU A 108 -15.89 8.44 -20.01
C GLU A 108 -15.35 8.33 -21.45
N ASP A 109 -15.01 7.12 -21.89
CA ASP A 109 -14.67 6.86 -23.28
C ASP A 109 -15.94 6.65 -24.13
N GLY A 110 -15.91 7.13 -25.36
CA GLY A 110 -16.99 7.01 -26.32
C GLY A 110 -17.04 5.61 -26.94
N GLY A 111 -18.26 5.12 -27.21
CA GLY A 111 -18.51 3.88 -27.94
C GLY A 111 -19.65 4.04 -28.95
N ILE A 112 -19.82 3.07 -29.85
CA ILE A 112 -20.97 3.02 -30.77
C ILE A 112 -22.25 2.96 -29.93
N ASP A 113 -23.17 3.88 -30.20
CA ASP A 113 -24.36 4.07 -29.36
C ASP A 113 -25.27 2.81 -29.37
N ILE A 114 -25.56 2.30 -28.18
CA ILE A 114 -26.44 1.16 -28.00
C ILE A 114 -27.72 1.66 -27.33
N ASN A 115 -28.79 1.75 -28.12
CA ASN A 115 -30.15 2.09 -27.70
C ASN A 115 -30.47 1.47 -26.33
N SER A 116 -30.71 2.30 -25.31
CA SER A 116 -31.14 1.85 -23.99
C SER A 116 -32.02 2.88 -23.28
N THR A 117 -32.60 2.44 -22.16
CA THR A 117 -33.47 3.22 -21.28
C THR A 117 -32.71 4.29 -20.48
N GLU A 118 -33.34 5.43 -20.23
CA GLU A 118 -32.68 6.68 -19.80
C GLU A 118 -32.13 6.68 -18.35
N SER A 119 -32.67 5.85 -17.44
CA SER A 119 -32.32 5.90 -16.01
C SER A 119 -31.01 5.20 -15.66
N ASP A 120 -30.74 4.04 -16.23
CA ASP A 120 -29.55 3.23 -15.88
C ASP A 120 -28.28 3.79 -16.55
N GLU A 121 -28.44 4.49 -17.68
CA GLU A 121 -27.32 5.14 -18.36
C GLU A 121 -26.58 6.14 -17.48
N LYS A 122 -27.31 6.89 -16.66
CA LYS A 122 -26.73 7.89 -15.75
C LYS A 122 -25.88 7.23 -14.68
N LEU A 123 -26.37 6.14 -14.08
CA LEU A 123 -25.64 5.38 -13.07
C LEU A 123 -24.40 4.72 -13.65
N LEU A 124 -24.53 4.06 -14.80
CA LEU A 124 -23.43 3.38 -15.48
C LEU A 124 -22.35 4.38 -15.89
N SER A 125 -22.75 5.51 -16.49
CA SER A 125 -21.81 6.54 -16.93
C SER A 125 -21.06 7.19 -15.77
N LEU A 126 -21.78 7.54 -14.69
CA LEU A 126 -21.16 8.08 -13.49
C LEU A 126 -20.16 7.08 -12.89
N SER A 127 -20.50 5.79 -12.90
CA SER A 127 -19.65 4.75 -12.31
C SER A 127 -18.42 4.43 -13.17
N ALA A 128 -18.56 4.40 -14.49
CA ALA A 128 -17.45 4.32 -15.44
C ALA A 128 -16.48 5.49 -15.22
N SER A 129 -17.04 6.69 -15.17
CA SER A 129 -16.30 7.92 -14.90
C SER A 129 -15.72 7.96 -13.49
N LYS A 130 -16.33 7.34 -12.47
CA LYS A 130 -15.78 7.37 -11.10
C LYS A 130 -14.63 6.39 -10.92
N THR A 131 -14.75 5.19 -11.49
CA THR A 131 -13.85 4.08 -11.20
C THR A 131 -12.74 3.95 -12.25
N GLY A 132 -13.04 4.21 -13.52
CA GLY A 132 -12.18 3.93 -14.66
C GLY A 132 -11.95 2.43 -14.90
N ARG A 133 -12.79 1.54 -14.35
CA ARG A 133 -12.68 0.08 -14.54
C ARG A 133 -13.21 -0.39 -15.88
N ILE A 134 -14.22 0.33 -16.37
CA ILE A 134 -14.80 0.16 -17.69
C ILE A 134 -14.55 1.44 -18.48
N SER A 135 -14.42 1.29 -19.78
CA SER A 135 -14.23 2.39 -20.73
C SER A 135 -15.44 3.34 -20.74
N GLY A 136 -16.66 2.79 -20.74
CA GLY A 136 -17.90 3.56 -20.76
C GLY A 136 -19.14 2.69 -20.46
N LYS A 137 -20.32 3.31 -20.45
CA LYS A 137 -21.60 2.64 -20.16
C LYS A 137 -21.93 1.48 -21.12
N GLU A 138 -21.43 1.51 -22.35
CA GLU A 138 -21.65 0.50 -23.39
C GLU A 138 -21.02 -0.84 -22.98
N GLU A 139 -19.81 -0.80 -22.41
CA GLU A 139 -19.11 -1.99 -21.90
C GLU A 139 -19.90 -2.63 -20.74
N ALA A 140 -20.39 -1.81 -19.79
CA ALA A 140 -21.25 -2.31 -18.71
C ALA A 140 -22.53 -2.98 -19.24
N LYS A 141 -23.21 -2.35 -20.20
CA LYS A 141 -24.41 -2.92 -20.84
C LYS A 141 -24.10 -4.23 -21.55
N ALA A 142 -22.96 -4.33 -22.23
CA ALA A 142 -22.53 -5.56 -22.89
C ALA A 142 -22.33 -6.69 -21.86
N ASN A 143 -21.66 -6.40 -20.74
CA ASN A 143 -21.48 -7.36 -19.65
C ASN A 143 -22.82 -7.83 -19.08
N ILE A 144 -23.73 -6.89 -18.79
CA ILE A 144 -25.10 -7.17 -18.29
C ILE A 144 -25.85 -8.11 -19.23
N ARG A 145 -25.88 -7.82 -20.53
CA ARG A 145 -26.61 -8.62 -21.52
C ARG A 145 -26.05 -10.03 -21.69
N SER A 146 -24.75 -10.20 -21.48
CA SER A 146 -24.08 -11.50 -21.56
C SER A 146 -24.17 -12.34 -20.28
N ALA A 147 -24.69 -11.75 -19.19
CA ALA A 147 -24.68 -12.39 -17.90
C ALA A 147 -25.85 -13.36 -17.71
N LEU A 148 -25.50 -14.53 -17.17
CA LEU A 148 -26.38 -15.61 -16.75
C LEU A 148 -26.10 -15.92 -15.28
N VAL A 149 -27.06 -15.58 -14.43
CA VAL A 149 -26.94 -15.69 -12.98
C VAL A 149 -27.72 -16.90 -12.47
N PHE A 150 -27.02 -17.80 -11.78
CA PHE A 150 -27.68 -18.87 -11.03
C PHE A 150 -28.16 -18.36 -9.67
N LEU A 151 -29.42 -18.64 -9.35
CA LEU A 151 -30.01 -18.36 -8.05
C LEU A 151 -30.38 -19.68 -7.38
N ASN A 152 -29.84 -19.93 -6.19
CA ASN A 152 -30.26 -21.12 -5.46
C ASN A 152 -31.70 -21.03 -4.98
N ASP A 153 -32.29 -22.21 -4.75
CA ASP A 153 -33.62 -22.33 -4.18
C ASP A 153 -33.65 -21.70 -2.79
N SER A 154 -34.28 -20.53 -2.70
CA SER A 154 -34.28 -19.67 -1.52
C SER A 154 -35.53 -18.82 -1.51
N ILE A 155 -35.91 -18.35 -0.32
CA ILE A 155 -37.07 -17.48 -0.11
C ILE A 155 -37.02 -16.18 -0.93
N ILE A 156 -35.82 -15.68 -1.26
CA ILE A 156 -35.65 -14.48 -2.09
C ILE A 156 -35.54 -14.76 -3.59
N LYS A 157 -35.52 -16.03 -4.02
CA LYS A 157 -35.24 -16.40 -5.41
C LYS A 157 -36.15 -15.68 -6.40
N LYS A 158 -37.47 -15.70 -6.15
CA LYS A 158 -38.47 -15.05 -7.01
C LYS A 158 -38.27 -13.52 -7.08
N PRO A 159 -38.33 -12.76 -5.97
CA PRO A 159 -38.15 -11.31 -6.05
C PRO A 159 -36.75 -10.90 -6.55
N LEU A 160 -35.71 -11.69 -6.27
CA LEU A 160 -34.36 -11.42 -6.80
C LEU A 160 -34.30 -11.64 -8.32
N SER A 161 -34.88 -12.73 -8.81
CA SER A 161 -34.96 -13.03 -10.24
C SER A 161 -35.70 -11.94 -11.02
N GLU A 162 -36.87 -11.54 -10.53
CA GLU A 162 -37.68 -10.48 -11.14
C GLU A 162 -36.93 -9.15 -11.18
N ASN A 163 -36.20 -8.79 -10.12
CA ASN A 163 -35.40 -7.57 -10.11
C ASN A 163 -34.21 -7.66 -11.08
N LEU A 164 -33.48 -8.78 -11.13
CA LEU A 164 -32.37 -8.96 -12.08
C LEU A 164 -32.82 -8.91 -13.54
N GLN A 165 -33.97 -9.53 -13.86
CA GLN A 165 -34.54 -9.51 -15.21
C GLN A 165 -34.97 -8.11 -15.64
N LYS A 166 -35.50 -7.28 -14.72
CA LYS A 166 -35.80 -5.86 -14.99
C LYS A 166 -34.55 -5.07 -15.37
N GLU A 167 -33.38 -5.45 -14.84
CA GLU A 167 -32.09 -4.85 -15.18
C GLU A 167 -31.45 -5.45 -16.45
N GLY A 168 -32.12 -6.40 -17.11
CA GLY A 168 -31.64 -7.07 -18.31
C GLY A 168 -30.66 -8.22 -18.07
N ILE A 169 -30.57 -8.72 -16.83
CA ILE A 169 -29.73 -9.87 -16.45
C ILE A 169 -30.55 -11.16 -16.52
N GLN A 170 -30.03 -12.18 -17.20
CA GLN A 170 -30.71 -13.47 -17.29
C GLN A 170 -30.47 -14.29 -16.02
N THR A 171 -31.49 -15.03 -15.60
CA THR A 171 -31.44 -15.87 -14.39
C THR A 171 -31.79 -17.31 -14.72
N VAL A 172 -31.14 -18.25 -14.04
CA VAL A 172 -31.40 -19.69 -14.18
C VAL A 172 -31.51 -20.37 -12.81
N ASP A 173 -32.32 -21.43 -12.82
CA ASP A 173 -32.67 -22.21 -11.63
C ASP A 173 -31.82 -23.49 -11.49
N ILE A 174 -31.05 -23.82 -12.52
CA ILE A 174 -30.19 -25.00 -12.59
C ILE A 174 -28.82 -24.53 -13.03
N ILE A 175 -27.76 -25.02 -12.37
CA ILE A 175 -26.39 -24.70 -12.74
C ILE A 175 -26.09 -25.33 -14.11
N ALA A 176 -26.00 -24.48 -15.12
CA ALA A 176 -25.55 -24.80 -16.46
C ALA A 176 -24.08 -24.41 -16.65
N SER A 177 -23.44 -24.93 -17.70
CA SER A 177 -22.01 -24.69 -17.98
C SER A 177 -21.68 -23.24 -18.37
N ASP A 178 -22.68 -22.46 -18.76
CA ASP A 178 -22.60 -21.07 -19.20
C ASP A 178 -22.90 -20.04 -18.10
N VAL A 179 -23.27 -20.49 -16.90
CA VAL A 179 -23.45 -19.61 -15.73
C VAL A 179 -22.14 -18.89 -15.43
N ASN A 180 -22.20 -17.57 -15.34
CA ASN A 180 -21.03 -16.73 -15.09
C ASN A 180 -21.08 -15.98 -13.74
N PHE A 181 -22.18 -16.12 -12.98
CA PHE A 181 -22.26 -15.68 -11.59
C PHE A 181 -23.26 -16.51 -10.77
N GLN A 182 -23.03 -16.67 -9.47
CA GLN A 182 -23.94 -17.35 -8.55
C GLN A 182 -24.30 -16.47 -7.35
N VAL A 183 -25.57 -16.51 -6.94
CA VAL A 183 -26.02 -15.99 -5.65
C VAL A 183 -26.56 -17.13 -4.81
N ILE A 184 -25.97 -17.31 -3.62
CA ILE A 184 -26.26 -18.43 -2.73
C ILE A 184 -26.73 -17.91 -1.38
N CYS A 185 -27.99 -18.17 -1.06
CA CYS A 185 -28.49 -18.03 0.30
C CYS A 185 -27.95 -19.18 1.15
N GLU A 186 -27.13 -18.86 2.17
CA GLU A 186 -26.44 -19.85 3.00
C GLU A 186 -27.38 -20.85 3.67
N ASN A 187 -28.56 -20.37 4.05
CA ASN A 187 -29.58 -21.13 4.74
C ASN A 187 -30.11 -22.31 3.91
N SER A 188 -29.92 -22.28 2.58
CA SER A 188 -30.36 -23.30 1.64
C SER A 188 -29.23 -24.19 1.07
N VAL A 189 -27.98 -24.10 1.58
CA VAL A 189 -26.83 -24.78 0.95
C VAL A 189 -26.90 -26.32 1.01
N LYS A 190 -27.70 -26.90 1.91
CA LYS A 190 -27.83 -28.35 2.03
C LYS A 190 -28.35 -28.94 0.71
N ASN A 191 -27.51 -29.76 0.06
CA ASN A 191 -27.79 -30.50 -1.19
C ASN A 191 -27.67 -29.73 -2.52
N ILE A 192 -26.95 -28.61 -2.57
CA ILE A 192 -26.70 -27.88 -3.83
C ILE A 192 -25.36 -28.30 -4.45
N HIS A 193 -25.38 -28.68 -5.73
CA HIS A 193 -24.17 -28.86 -6.53
C HIS A 193 -23.64 -27.51 -7.02
N LEU A 194 -22.79 -26.86 -6.22
CA LEU A 194 -22.17 -25.58 -6.61
C LEU A 194 -21.12 -25.78 -7.70
N ASN A 195 -21.09 -24.88 -8.69
CA ASN A 195 -19.97 -24.80 -9.62
C ASN A 195 -18.86 -23.95 -8.99
N LEU A 196 -17.75 -24.61 -8.68
CA LEU A 196 -16.61 -24.06 -7.93
C LEU A 196 -15.73 -23.11 -8.74
N GLU A 197 -15.94 -23.06 -10.06
CA GLU A 197 -15.20 -22.25 -11.02
C GLU A 197 -15.92 -20.96 -11.40
N VAL A 198 -17.03 -20.63 -10.72
CA VAL A 198 -17.82 -19.43 -10.97
C VAL A 198 -17.78 -18.52 -9.74
N PRO A 199 -17.69 -17.18 -9.90
CA PRO A 199 -17.81 -16.26 -8.78
C PRO A 199 -19.14 -16.41 -8.06
N THR A 200 -19.09 -16.50 -6.73
CA THR A 200 -20.26 -16.80 -5.89
C THR A 200 -20.41 -15.76 -4.78
N LEU A 201 -21.54 -15.08 -4.75
CA LEU A 201 -21.96 -14.19 -3.67
C LEU A 201 -22.81 -14.96 -2.67
N PHE A 202 -22.36 -15.01 -1.42
CA PHE A 202 -23.15 -15.53 -0.32
C PHE A 202 -24.04 -14.46 0.30
N VAL A 203 -25.22 -14.87 0.75
CA VAL A 203 -26.17 -14.04 1.50
C VAL A 203 -26.70 -14.84 2.68
N SER A 204 -26.74 -14.23 3.86
CA SER A 204 -27.28 -14.85 5.07
C SER A 204 -28.36 -13.96 5.69
N PHE A 205 -29.49 -14.57 6.00
CA PHE A 205 -30.63 -13.95 6.69
C PHE A 205 -30.62 -14.42 8.15
N LEU A 206 -30.22 -13.53 9.06
CA LEU A 206 -30.09 -13.77 10.50
C LEU A 206 -31.21 -13.03 11.25
N LYS A 207 -31.40 -13.33 12.54
CA LYS A 207 -32.56 -12.84 13.32
C LYS A 207 -32.70 -11.32 13.35
N ASP A 208 -31.60 -10.63 13.53
CA ASP A 208 -31.52 -9.19 13.69
C ASP A 208 -30.64 -8.54 12.60
N LYS A 209 -30.15 -9.35 11.65
CA LYS A 209 -29.09 -8.95 10.72
C LYS A 209 -29.23 -9.57 9.36
N ILE A 210 -28.69 -8.88 8.36
CA ILE A 210 -28.42 -9.47 7.05
C ILE A 210 -26.94 -9.37 6.75
N ARG A 211 -26.38 -10.48 6.28
CA ARG A 211 -25.00 -10.58 5.85
C ARG A 211 -24.98 -10.67 4.33
N LEU A 212 -24.30 -9.71 3.71
CA LEU A 212 -24.04 -9.69 2.28
C LEU A 212 -22.56 -10.00 2.03
N GLY A 213 -22.28 -11.11 1.37
CA GLY A 213 -20.94 -11.66 1.17
C GLY A 213 -20.64 -12.85 2.07
N PRO A 214 -19.47 -13.48 1.89
CA PRO A 214 -18.40 -13.06 0.98
C PRO A 214 -18.75 -13.28 -0.49
N LEU A 215 -18.13 -12.47 -1.34
CA LEU A 215 -17.99 -12.75 -2.77
C LEU A 215 -16.71 -13.54 -2.96
N LEU A 216 -16.86 -14.83 -3.27
CA LEU A 216 -15.76 -15.74 -3.54
C LEU A 216 -15.50 -15.81 -5.05
N ILE A 217 -14.24 -15.61 -5.44
CA ILE A 217 -13.79 -15.59 -6.83
C ILE A 217 -12.74 -16.69 -7.00
N PRO A 218 -13.00 -17.68 -7.87
CA PRO A 218 -12.10 -18.79 -8.13
C PRO A 218 -10.67 -18.34 -8.40
N GLY A 219 -9.72 -18.97 -7.70
CA GLY A 219 -8.29 -18.67 -7.81
C GLY A 219 -7.83 -17.33 -7.22
N LYS A 220 -8.75 -16.46 -6.77
CA LYS A 220 -8.42 -15.12 -6.27
C LYS A 220 -8.72 -14.94 -4.78
N THR A 221 -9.84 -15.49 -4.31
CA THR A 221 -10.22 -15.50 -2.88
C THR A 221 -10.02 -16.89 -2.27
N GLU A 222 -10.61 -17.13 -1.10
CA GLU A 222 -10.80 -18.49 -0.58
C GLU A 222 -11.73 -19.31 -1.48
N SER A 223 -11.58 -20.64 -1.44
CA SER A 223 -12.45 -21.58 -2.14
C SER A 223 -13.82 -21.69 -1.47
N ILE A 224 -14.83 -22.03 -2.25
CA ILE A 224 -16.19 -22.27 -1.74
C ILE A 224 -16.20 -23.41 -0.72
N GLN A 225 -15.41 -24.48 -0.92
CA GLN A 225 -15.38 -25.60 0.02
C GLN A 225 -14.81 -25.20 1.38
N SER A 226 -13.71 -24.43 1.39
CA SER A 226 -13.10 -23.97 2.64
C SER A 226 -14.03 -22.99 3.39
N TYR A 227 -14.82 -22.21 2.66
CA TYR A 227 -15.88 -21.39 3.25
C TYR A 227 -16.99 -22.24 3.89
N LEU A 228 -17.57 -23.17 3.13
CA LEU A 228 -18.69 -23.99 3.58
C LEU A 228 -18.35 -24.97 4.72
N ALA A 229 -17.09 -25.40 4.82
CA ALA A 229 -16.63 -26.28 5.89
C ALA A 229 -16.81 -25.69 7.30
N ARG A 230 -17.05 -24.38 7.42
CA ARG A 230 -17.20 -23.65 8.70
C ARG A 230 -18.61 -23.74 9.28
N GLY A 231 -19.57 -24.25 8.51
CA GLY A 231 -20.97 -24.33 8.90
C GLY A 231 -21.72 -23.03 8.63
N ASN A 232 -23.05 -23.14 8.63
CA ASN A 232 -23.94 -22.04 8.30
C ASN A 232 -24.43 -21.36 9.58
N SER A 233 -24.51 -20.03 9.56
CA SER A 233 -25.26 -19.29 10.57
C SER A 233 -26.76 -19.60 10.50
N GLY A 234 -27.42 -19.65 11.66
CA GLY A 234 -28.84 -19.98 11.77
C GLY A 234 -29.74 -19.07 10.92
N PHE A 235 -30.90 -19.60 10.52
CA PHE A 235 -31.92 -18.86 9.78
C PHE A 235 -32.85 -18.11 10.73
N ALA A 236 -33.35 -16.97 10.27
CA ALA A 236 -34.46 -16.29 10.90
C ALA A 236 -35.60 -16.07 9.91
N ASP A 237 -36.81 -15.98 10.47
CA ASP A 237 -38.01 -15.67 9.72
C ASP A 237 -38.04 -14.17 9.40
N PHE A 238 -38.14 -13.86 8.11
CA PHE A 238 -38.35 -12.51 7.57
C PHE A 238 -39.74 -12.46 6.95
N ASP A 239 -40.38 -11.30 6.99
CA ASP A 239 -41.64 -11.12 6.26
C ASP A 239 -41.42 -10.91 4.75
N GLU A 240 -42.49 -11.06 3.96
CA GLU A 240 -42.42 -10.95 2.50
C GLU A 240 -41.91 -9.57 2.02
N SER A 241 -42.25 -8.50 2.74
CA SER A 241 -41.87 -7.13 2.38
C SER A 241 -40.38 -6.86 2.64
N GLU A 242 -39.84 -7.38 3.74
CA GLU A 242 -38.42 -7.34 4.03
C GLU A 242 -37.63 -8.13 2.99
N LEU A 243 -38.11 -9.32 2.63
CA LEU A 243 -37.49 -10.14 1.59
C LEU A 243 -37.49 -9.45 0.23
N GLU A 244 -38.56 -8.75 -0.14
CA GLU A 244 -38.63 -7.97 -1.38
C GLU A 244 -37.63 -6.81 -1.37
N PHE A 245 -37.55 -6.06 -0.27
CA PHE A 245 -36.58 -4.98 -0.10
C PHE A 245 -35.13 -5.48 -0.26
N TRP A 246 -34.77 -6.56 0.46
CA TRP A 246 -33.42 -7.10 0.44
C TRP A 246 -33.08 -7.76 -0.88
N ALA A 247 -34.04 -8.43 -1.54
CA ALA A 247 -33.86 -8.91 -2.90
C ALA A 247 -33.56 -7.76 -3.88
N GLY A 248 -34.25 -6.63 -3.74
CA GLY A 248 -33.95 -5.40 -4.48
C GLY A 248 -32.53 -4.90 -4.24
N PHE A 249 -32.10 -4.82 -2.98
CA PHE A 249 -30.74 -4.40 -2.63
C PHE A 249 -29.66 -5.36 -3.17
N ILE A 250 -29.84 -6.67 -2.99
CA ILE A 250 -28.93 -7.71 -3.49
C ILE A 250 -28.85 -7.66 -5.02
N SER A 251 -29.99 -7.50 -5.72
CA SER A 251 -30.00 -7.37 -7.17
C SER A 251 -29.14 -6.21 -7.66
N LYS A 252 -29.11 -5.08 -6.95
CA LYS A 252 -28.26 -3.93 -7.29
C LYS A 252 -26.78 -4.19 -7.03
N VAL A 253 -26.44 -4.99 -6.03
CA VAL A 253 -25.06 -5.44 -5.78
C VAL A 253 -24.59 -6.35 -6.91
N VAL A 254 -25.41 -7.33 -7.29
CA VAL A 254 -25.15 -8.26 -8.39
C VAL A 254 -25.02 -7.52 -9.72
N PHE A 255 -25.97 -6.62 -10.02
CA PHE A 255 -25.94 -5.74 -11.18
C PHE A 255 -24.62 -4.97 -11.26
N LYS A 256 -24.24 -4.30 -10.16
CA LYS A 256 -22.99 -3.53 -10.11
C LYS A 256 -21.75 -4.41 -10.30
N TYR A 257 -21.76 -5.64 -9.78
CA TYR A 257 -20.65 -6.58 -9.98
C TYR A 257 -20.53 -6.98 -11.45
N ILE A 258 -21.63 -7.43 -12.06
CA ILE A 258 -21.69 -7.85 -13.47
C ILE A 258 -21.30 -6.70 -14.39
N ALA A 259 -21.81 -5.49 -14.12
CA ALA A 259 -21.45 -4.28 -14.85
C ALA A 259 -20.01 -3.80 -14.59
N ASN A 260 -19.24 -4.48 -13.72
CA ASN A 260 -17.87 -4.15 -13.34
C ASN A 260 -17.71 -2.74 -12.71
N ILE A 261 -18.74 -2.30 -11.98
CA ILE A 261 -18.81 -0.99 -11.31
C ILE A 261 -19.03 -1.09 -9.79
N LEU A 262 -18.91 -2.29 -9.22
CA LEU A 262 -19.15 -2.51 -7.79
C LEU A 262 -18.13 -1.77 -6.92
N ASP A 263 -18.61 -0.81 -6.14
CA ASP A 263 -17.82 -0.03 -5.19
C ASP A 263 -17.76 -0.64 -3.78
N LEU A 264 -18.37 -1.81 -3.59
CA LEU A 264 -18.36 -2.57 -2.34
C LEU A 264 -17.25 -3.64 -2.36
N ARG A 265 -16.44 -3.68 -1.30
CA ARG A 265 -15.38 -4.69 -1.10
C ARG A 265 -15.98 -5.95 -0.48
N LEU A 266 -16.38 -6.89 -1.32
CA LEU A 266 -16.90 -8.20 -0.91
C LEU A 266 -15.91 -9.35 -1.18
N ASP A 267 -14.73 -9.08 -1.72
CA ASP A 267 -13.67 -10.02 -2.09
C ASP A 267 -13.15 -10.84 -0.88
N GLY A 268 -13.84 -11.93 -0.54
CA GLY A 268 -13.62 -12.67 0.71
C GLY A 268 -14.06 -11.92 1.98
N ARG A 269 -14.96 -10.94 1.85
CA ARG A 269 -15.45 -10.08 2.95
C ARG A 269 -16.96 -9.98 2.91
N PHE A 270 -17.60 -9.77 4.06
CA PHE A 270 -19.03 -9.50 4.11
C PHE A 270 -19.33 -8.12 4.69
N VAL A 271 -20.56 -7.67 4.49
CA VAL A 271 -21.13 -6.50 5.13
C VAL A 271 -22.35 -6.95 5.92
N GLU A 272 -22.39 -6.60 7.20
CA GLU A 272 -23.54 -6.85 8.06
C GLU A 272 -24.39 -5.59 8.15
N PHE A 273 -25.69 -5.77 7.96
CA PHE A 273 -26.71 -4.76 8.17
C PHE A 273 -27.49 -5.15 9.41
N ASP A 274 -27.52 -4.27 10.40
CA ASP A 274 -28.33 -4.41 11.60
C ASP A 274 -29.75 -3.89 11.30
N LEU A 275 -30.75 -4.74 11.44
CA LEU A 275 -32.12 -4.45 11.01
C LEU A 275 -32.84 -3.50 11.97
N GLU A 276 -32.47 -3.50 13.25
CA GLU A 276 -33.08 -2.62 14.26
C GLU A 276 -32.60 -1.17 14.10
N SER A 277 -31.30 -0.98 13.92
CA SER A 277 -30.68 0.34 13.81
C SER A 277 -30.61 0.87 12.38
N LEU A 278 -30.80 0.00 11.38
CA LEU A 278 -30.45 0.23 9.97
C LEU A 278 -29.01 0.73 9.78
N SER A 279 -28.15 0.49 10.78
CA SER A 279 -26.73 0.81 10.70
C SER A 279 -26.01 -0.32 9.99
N HIS A 280 -25.00 0.04 9.20
CA HIS A 280 -24.13 -0.95 8.58
C HIS A 280 -22.86 -1.10 9.42
N LEU A 281 -22.51 -2.35 9.71
CA LEU A 281 -21.21 -2.72 10.24
C LEU A 281 -20.51 -3.50 9.14
N SER A 282 -19.58 -2.85 8.44
CA SER A 282 -18.64 -3.60 7.61
C SER A 282 -17.72 -4.36 8.56
N ARG A 283 -17.88 -5.68 8.62
CA ARG A 283 -16.97 -6.56 9.34
C ARG A 283 -16.20 -7.37 8.33
N VAL A 284 -14.89 -7.36 8.46
CA VAL A 284 -14.09 -8.40 7.86
C VAL A 284 -14.00 -9.49 8.91
N GLU A 285 -14.57 -10.65 8.65
CA GLU A 285 -14.06 -11.86 9.30
C GLU A 285 -12.99 -12.42 8.39
N LEU A 286 -11.75 -12.42 8.90
CA LEU A 286 -10.77 -13.37 8.44
C LEU A 286 -11.38 -14.76 8.45
N ILE A 287 -11.31 -15.37 7.27
CA ILE A 287 -11.68 -16.73 7.06
C ILE A 287 -10.43 -17.56 7.48
N TYR A 288 -10.16 -17.69 8.80
CA TYR A 288 -8.98 -18.42 9.31
C TYR A 288 -9.09 -19.93 9.10
N PRO A 289 -7.98 -20.61 8.76
CA PRO A 289 -7.79 -22.00 9.12
C PRO A 289 -7.41 -22.06 10.61
N GLU A 290 -8.39 -22.41 11.45
CA GLU A 290 -8.31 -22.83 12.87
C GLU A 290 -8.42 -21.75 13.96
N ASP A 291 -9.53 -21.78 14.71
CA ASP A 291 -9.90 -20.92 15.85
C ASP A 291 -9.13 -21.19 17.16
N ASN A 292 -8.06 -22.00 17.14
CA ASN A 292 -7.46 -22.56 18.37
C ASN A 292 -6.24 -21.80 18.91
N VAL A 293 -5.88 -20.63 18.38
CA VAL A 293 -4.77 -19.85 18.94
C VAL A 293 -5.29 -19.00 20.09
N SER A 294 -5.19 -19.50 21.32
CA SER A 294 -5.42 -18.71 22.54
C SER A 294 -4.32 -17.64 22.64
N ILE A 295 -4.73 -16.37 22.66
CA ILE A 295 -3.82 -15.22 22.72
C ILE A 295 -4.14 -14.47 24.01
N GLY A 296 -3.10 -14.16 24.80
CA GLY A 296 -3.23 -13.39 26.04
C GLY A 296 -3.71 -11.95 25.81
N ASP A 297 -4.10 -11.28 26.90
CA ASP A 297 -4.83 -9.99 26.94
C ASP A 297 -4.09 -8.73 26.42
N ASP A 298 -3.09 -8.85 25.55
CA ASP A 298 -2.31 -7.68 25.07
C ASP A 298 -2.95 -6.98 23.85
N GLU A 299 -2.77 -5.66 23.75
CA GLU A 299 -3.55 -4.67 22.94
C GLU A 299 -3.69 -4.91 21.42
N MET A 300 -3.08 -5.93 20.85
CA MET A 300 -3.44 -6.48 19.54
C MET A 300 -3.32 -8.00 19.61
N SER A 301 -4.45 -8.69 19.47
CA SER A 301 -4.46 -10.14 19.32
C SER A 301 -3.76 -10.52 18.00
N ALA A 302 -3.24 -11.75 17.88
CA ALA A 302 -2.80 -12.28 16.59
C ALA A 302 -3.87 -12.08 15.51
N ARG A 303 -5.15 -12.19 15.93
CA ARG A 303 -6.30 -11.95 15.06
C ARG A 303 -6.28 -10.57 14.41
N ASP A 304 -5.94 -9.53 15.18
CA ASP A 304 -5.88 -8.14 14.69
C ASP A 304 -4.74 -7.92 13.70
N VAL A 305 -3.61 -8.62 13.87
CA VAL A 305 -2.45 -8.53 12.97
C VAL A 305 -2.81 -9.05 11.59
N PHE A 306 -3.35 -10.26 11.52
CA PHE A 306 -3.76 -10.84 10.25
C PHE A 306 -4.91 -10.03 9.65
N GLN A 307 -5.83 -9.49 10.48
CA GLN A 307 -6.94 -8.67 10.00
C GLN A 307 -6.43 -7.42 9.32
N HIS A 308 -5.49 -6.74 9.98
CA HIS A 308 -4.80 -5.60 9.42
C HIS A 308 -4.09 -5.98 8.12
N HIS A 309 -3.41 -7.13 8.05
CA HIS A 309 -2.72 -7.58 6.83
C HIS A 309 -3.68 -7.84 5.65
N ILE A 310 -4.85 -8.42 5.91
CA ILE A 310 -5.88 -8.63 4.90
C ILE A 310 -6.53 -7.30 4.49
N ASP A 311 -6.84 -6.44 5.44
CA ASP A 311 -7.52 -5.17 5.22
C ASP A 311 -6.79 -4.28 4.23
N ILE A 312 -5.46 -4.29 4.30
CA ILE A 312 -4.58 -3.51 3.43
C ILE A 312 -4.24 -4.23 2.11
N THR A 313 -4.70 -5.46 1.91
CA THR A 313 -4.48 -6.19 0.65
C THR A 313 -5.22 -5.48 -0.49
N PHE A 314 -4.52 -5.30 -1.60
CA PHE A 314 -5.15 -4.82 -2.82
C PHE A 314 -6.21 -5.83 -3.26
N PRO A 315 -7.39 -5.35 -3.68
CA PRO A 315 -8.41 -6.25 -4.19
C PRO A 315 -7.93 -6.96 -5.47
N PRO A 316 -8.68 -7.97 -5.92
CA PRO A 316 -8.59 -8.45 -7.30
C PRO A 316 -8.68 -7.31 -8.30
N LEU A 317 -8.06 -7.45 -9.48
CA LEU A 317 -8.01 -6.38 -10.49
C LEU A 317 -9.40 -5.84 -10.89
N GLU A 318 -10.41 -6.70 -10.92
CA GLU A 318 -11.81 -6.34 -11.19
C GLU A 318 -12.43 -5.41 -10.11
N PHE A 319 -11.87 -5.34 -8.90
CA PHE A 319 -12.25 -4.32 -7.92
C PHE A 319 -11.17 -3.27 -7.67
N ASP A 320 -10.01 -3.34 -8.33
CA ASP A 320 -9.09 -2.21 -8.30
C ASP A 320 -9.73 -1.05 -9.08
N THR A 321 -9.58 0.17 -8.58
CA THR A 321 -10.06 1.35 -9.28
C THR A 321 -8.84 2.04 -9.86
N PRO A 322 -8.59 1.98 -11.18
CA PRO A 322 -7.41 2.60 -11.77
C PRO A 322 -7.29 4.09 -11.43
N ARG A 323 -8.44 4.77 -11.26
CA ARG A 323 -8.52 6.17 -10.83
C ARG A 323 -8.07 6.42 -9.38
N ALA A 324 -7.88 5.40 -8.53
CA ALA A 324 -7.29 5.59 -7.19
C ALA A 324 -5.89 6.21 -7.28
N HIS A 325 -5.14 5.94 -8.36
CA HIS A 325 -3.83 6.52 -8.61
C HIS A 325 -3.88 8.06 -8.71
N LEU A 326 -4.98 8.64 -9.23
CA LEU A 326 -5.20 10.10 -9.23
C LEU A 326 -5.16 10.69 -7.82
N GLY A 327 -5.56 9.92 -6.81
CA GLY A 327 -5.50 10.32 -5.41
C GLY A 327 -4.11 10.75 -4.98
N HIS A 328 -3.04 10.12 -5.51
CA HIS A 328 -1.65 10.50 -5.21
C HIS A 328 -1.29 11.93 -5.63
N TYR A 329 -2.02 12.48 -6.62
CA TYR A 329 -1.83 13.81 -7.18
C TYR A 329 -2.88 14.81 -6.72
N SER A 330 -3.70 14.48 -5.72
CA SER A 330 -4.57 15.47 -5.11
C SER A 330 -3.73 16.63 -4.53
N PRO A 331 -4.19 17.89 -4.62
CA PRO A 331 -3.46 19.04 -4.09
C PRO A 331 -3.03 18.86 -2.63
N LYS A 332 -3.92 18.27 -1.80
CA LYS A 332 -3.63 17.92 -0.40
C LYS A 332 -2.41 17.00 -0.26
N ASN A 333 -2.29 15.99 -1.12
CA ASN A 333 -1.17 15.03 -1.07
C ASN A 333 0.13 15.62 -1.60
N MET A 334 0.06 16.46 -2.65
CA MET A 334 1.24 17.19 -3.13
C MET A 334 1.74 18.16 -2.06
N GLN A 335 0.84 18.93 -1.44
CA GLN A 335 1.19 19.83 -0.34
C GLN A 335 1.78 19.06 0.83
N ALA A 336 1.20 17.93 1.24
CA ALA A 336 1.73 17.10 2.32
C ALA A 336 3.18 16.60 2.07
N SER A 337 3.56 16.40 0.80
CA SER A 337 4.94 16.05 0.42
C SER A 337 5.90 17.24 0.44
N LEU A 338 5.38 18.47 0.24
CA LEU A 338 6.17 19.71 0.22
C LEU A 338 6.31 20.35 1.61
N THR A 339 5.33 20.15 2.50
CA THR A 339 5.35 20.74 3.83
C THR A 339 6.43 20.07 4.67
N ALA A 340 7.50 20.83 4.91
CA ALA A 340 8.48 20.52 5.95
C ALA A 340 7.76 20.39 7.30
N THR A 341 8.33 19.59 8.18
CA THR A 341 7.70 19.34 9.49
C THR A 341 7.56 20.61 10.29
N GLU A 342 6.37 20.83 10.86
CA GLU A 342 6.20 21.81 11.91
C GLU A 342 7.04 21.43 13.15
N PRO A 343 7.66 22.40 13.83
CA PRO A 343 8.25 22.16 15.14
C PRO A 343 7.12 21.85 16.13
N LEU A 344 7.26 20.72 16.85
CA LEU A 344 6.32 20.32 17.91
C LEU A 344 6.77 20.78 19.30
N TYR A 345 8.05 21.11 19.44
CA TYR A 345 8.70 21.39 20.72
C TYR A 345 9.33 22.79 20.71
N THR A 346 9.64 23.29 21.89
CA THR A 346 10.03 24.69 22.15
C THR A 346 11.47 25.03 21.73
N ASN A 347 11.76 26.34 21.70
CA ASN A 347 12.80 27.04 20.93
C ASN A 347 14.30 26.75 21.22
N GLU A 348 14.71 25.81 22.09
CA GLU A 348 16.14 25.55 22.32
C GLU A 348 16.74 24.58 21.27
N LYS A 349 17.47 25.15 20.31
CA LYS A 349 18.13 24.43 19.22
C LYS A 349 19.64 24.42 19.42
N VAL A 350 20.24 23.23 19.40
CA VAL A 350 21.70 23.04 19.31
C VAL A 350 22.08 23.01 17.83
N GLN A 351 22.79 24.04 17.36
CA GLN A 351 23.27 24.09 15.98
C GLN A 351 24.57 23.29 15.83
N ILE A 352 24.60 22.37 14.88
CA ILE A 352 25.68 21.37 14.76
C ILE A 352 26.86 21.94 13.96
N SER A 353 26.61 22.85 13.02
CA SER A 353 27.64 23.37 12.12
C SER A 353 28.64 24.34 12.76
N THR A 354 28.31 24.95 13.90
CA THR A 354 29.18 25.93 14.58
C THR A 354 29.85 25.36 15.82
N ASP A 355 29.24 24.38 16.49
CA ASP A 355 29.59 24.06 17.88
C ASP A 355 30.28 22.69 18.04
N LEU A 356 30.21 21.80 17.04
CA LEU A 356 30.79 20.45 17.09
C LEU A 356 32.04 20.31 16.23
N SER A 357 33.08 19.69 16.79
CA SER A 357 34.26 19.25 16.04
C SER A 357 33.85 18.22 14.98
N ARG A 358 34.34 18.35 13.75
CA ARG A 358 34.11 17.38 12.66
C ARG A 358 34.62 15.97 12.97
N ASN A 359 35.47 15.83 13.98
CA ASN A 359 36.00 14.55 14.44
C ASN A 359 35.30 14.07 15.72
N SER A 360 34.27 14.77 16.20
CA SER A 360 33.54 14.38 17.41
C SER A 360 32.64 13.19 17.14
N ARG A 361 32.37 12.42 18.20
CA ARG A 361 31.50 11.25 18.09
C ARG A 361 30.06 11.67 17.81
N LEU A 362 29.59 12.76 18.43
CA LEU A 362 28.27 13.29 18.16
C LEU A 362 28.13 13.77 16.72
N TRP A 363 29.14 14.42 16.15
CA TRP A 363 29.15 14.80 14.74
C TRP A 363 28.91 13.58 13.83
N ASN A 364 29.63 12.49 14.09
CA ASN A 364 29.48 11.23 13.37
C ASN A 364 28.07 10.64 13.50
N ILE A 365 27.48 10.64 14.69
CA ILE A 365 26.10 10.18 14.94
C ILE A 365 25.10 11.06 14.17
N VAL A 366 25.28 12.38 14.20
CA VAL A 366 24.41 13.32 13.50
C VAL A 366 24.47 13.11 11.98
N GLN A 367 25.65 12.84 11.41
CA GLN A 367 25.74 12.50 9.99
C GLN A 367 24.98 11.21 9.67
N CYS A 368 24.99 10.20 10.57
CA CYS A 368 24.13 9.03 10.43
C CYS A 368 22.64 9.43 10.38
N LEU A 369 22.19 10.33 11.27
CA LEU A 369 20.81 10.83 11.29
C LEU A 369 20.47 11.61 10.01
N ARG A 370 21.41 12.41 9.49
CA ARG A 370 21.27 13.11 8.21
C ARG A 370 21.02 12.11 7.08
N TYR A 371 21.82 11.08 6.92
CA TYR A 371 21.59 10.11 5.85
C TYR A 371 20.26 9.37 6.03
N ALA A 372 19.91 8.99 7.26
CA ALA A 372 18.71 8.21 7.56
C ALA A 372 17.39 8.98 7.42
N VAL A 373 17.33 10.26 7.82
CA VAL A 373 16.08 11.02 7.85
C VAL A 373 16.19 12.47 7.33
N GLY A 374 17.39 12.91 6.96
CA GLY A 374 17.72 14.25 6.45
C GLY A 374 17.18 14.56 5.06
N TYR A 375 17.29 15.83 4.68
CA TYR A 375 16.98 16.34 3.35
C TYR A 375 18.22 16.92 2.69
N ASP A 376 18.33 16.73 1.38
CA ASP A 376 19.26 17.46 0.52
C ASP A 376 18.49 18.42 -0.39
N LYS A 377 19.15 19.50 -0.76
CA LYS A 377 18.61 20.47 -1.72
C LYS A 377 18.93 19.99 -3.14
N VAL A 378 17.90 19.74 -3.93
CA VAL A 378 18.00 19.35 -5.35
C VAL A 378 17.25 20.40 -6.16
N GLY A 379 18.00 21.34 -6.75
CA GLY A 379 17.43 22.56 -7.34
C GLY A 379 16.74 23.41 -6.26
N ASP A 380 15.49 23.80 -6.50
CA ASP A 380 14.69 24.60 -5.55
C ASP A 380 13.88 23.75 -4.55
N ARG A 381 14.03 22.42 -4.58
CA ARG A 381 13.25 21.52 -3.73
C ARG A 381 14.15 20.81 -2.72
N PHE A 382 13.60 20.59 -1.52
CA PHE A 382 14.18 19.68 -0.55
C PHE A 382 13.70 18.26 -0.86
N LYS A 383 14.65 17.34 -1.01
CA LYS A 383 14.38 15.93 -1.23
C LYS A 383 14.95 15.15 -0.06
N ARG A 384 14.15 14.23 0.47
CA ARG A 384 14.63 13.33 1.52
C ARG A 384 15.71 12.40 0.98
N ILE A 385 16.78 12.24 1.74
CA ILE A 385 17.94 11.41 1.40
C ILE A 385 17.49 9.94 1.34
N ALA A 386 17.05 9.41 2.48
CA ALA A 386 16.37 8.12 2.55
C ALA A 386 14.99 8.19 1.84
N PRO A 387 14.67 7.21 0.98
CA PRO A 387 13.36 7.13 0.35
C PRO A 387 12.27 6.92 1.40
N THR A 388 11.08 7.45 1.13
CA THR A 388 9.89 7.22 1.97
C THR A 388 8.65 7.01 1.10
N GLY A 389 7.67 6.28 1.62
CA GLY A 389 6.38 6.05 0.98
C GLY A 389 5.73 7.36 0.57
N GLY A 390 5.57 7.56 -0.75
CA GLY A 390 4.95 8.75 -1.31
C GLY A 390 5.69 10.06 -1.04
N ALA A 391 6.99 10.01 -0.74
CA ALA A 391 7.85 11.13 -0.36
C ALA A 391 7.29 11.94 0.84
N LEU A 392 6.61 11.28 1.77
CA LEU A 392 5.97 11.94 2.90
C LEU A 392 6.94 12.29 4.04
N GLY A 393 8.15 11.73 4.03
CA GLY A 393 9.08 11.90 5.14
C GLY A 393 8.48 11.36 6.44
N SER A 394 8.01 10.11 6.39
CA SER A 394 7.31 9.40 7.46
C SER A 394 8.17 9.19 8.71
N THR A 395 9.44 8.86 8.58
CA THR A 395 10.32 8.56 9.73
C THR A 395 10.92 9.84 10.33
N GLU A 396 10.89 9.97 11.64
CA GLU A 396 11.68 10.90 12.46
C GLU A 396 12.76 10.15 13.22
N ALA A 397 13.79 10.88 13.65
CA ALA A 397 14.82 10.36 14.53
C ALA A 397 14.93 11.24 15.78
N PHE A 398 15.07 10.56 16.91
CA PHE A 398 15.37 11.14 18.21
C PHE A 398 16.73 10.62 18.67
N LEU A 399 17.49 11.47 19.36
CA LEU A 399 18.74 11.11 20.00
C LEU A 399 18.55 11.27 21.51
N ILE A 400 18.80 10.21 22.26
CA ILE A 400 18.86 10.23 23.71
C ILE A 400 20.34 10.27 24.09
N ALA A 401 20.77 11.24 24.87
CA ALA A 401 22.13 11.34 25.41
C ALA A 401 22.09 11.01 26.91
N PHE A 402 22.67 9.88 27.31
CA PHE A 402 22.63 9.40 28.69
C PHE A 402 23.70 10.04 29.57
N THR A 403 24.92 10.10 29.03
CA THR A 403 26.12 10.64 29.68
C THR A 403 27.03 11.16 28.57
N ASN A 404 27.22 12.48 28.45
CA ASN A 404 28.20 12.97 27.49
C ASN A 404 28.83 14.32 27.89
N ARG A 405 30.05 14.54 27.42
CA ARG A 405 30.81 15.79 27.52
C ARG A 405 30.48 16.78 26.39
N GLU A 406 29.99 16.30 25.24
CA GLU A 406 29.72 17.09 24.04
C GLU A 406 28.34 17.79 24.08
N ILE A 407 27.32 17.17 24.68
CA ILE A 407 25.98 17.77 24.91
C ILE A 407 25.42 17.33 26.27
N ASN A 408 24.48 18.11 26.81
CA ASN A 408 23.79 17.78 28.05
C ASN A 408 23.03 16.45 27.94
N ALA A 409 22.94 15.70 29.04
CA ALA A 409 22.08 14.53 29.09
C ALA A 409 20.61 14.93 28.84
N GLY A 410 19.91 14.19 27.99
CA GLY A 410 18.59 14.60 27.55
C GLY A 410 18.07 13.84 26.34
N VAL A 411 16.85 14.18 25.96
CA VAL A 411 16.17 13.71 24.75
C VAL A 411 16.17 14.86 23.75
N TYR A 412 16.64 14.55 22.55
CA TYR A 412 16.76 15.49 21.44
C TYR A 412 16.00 14.97 20.24
N ARG A 413 15.34 15.86 19.51
CA ARG A 413 14.77 15.59 18.19
C ARG A 413 15.75 16.04 17.12
N TYR A 414 16.03 15.19 16.15
CA TYR A 414 16.80 15.61 14.99
C TYR A 414 15.91 16.41 14.03
N THR A 415 16.33 17.63 13.69
CA THR A 415 15.64 18.54 12.76
C THR A 415 16.23 18.38 11.35
N PRO A 416 15.55 17.68 10.43
CA PRO A 416 16.17 17.23 9.19
C PRO A 416 16.50 18.32 8.17
N THR A 417 15.79 19.46 8.21
CA THR A 417 15.91 20.55 7.22
C THR A 417 17.11 21.45 7.45
N ILE A 418 17.57 21.55 8.69
CA ILE A 418 18.72 22.38 9.08
C ILE A 418 19.85 21.56 9.70
N ASN A 419 19.74 20.22 9.67
CA ASN A 419 20.72 19.29 10.23
C ASN A 419 21.13 19.69 11.66
N SER A 420 20.14 19.78 12.57
CA SER A 420 20.34 20.24 13.96
C SER A 420 19.66 19.34 14.99
N LEU A 421 20.01 19.46 16.26
CA LEU A 421 19.33 18.78 17.38
C LEU A 421 18.49 19.79 18.18
N GLU A 422 17.24 19.45 18.43
CA GLU A 422 16.27 20.24 19.22
C GLU A 422 16.11 19.57 20.58
N TYR A 423 16.41 20.27 21.68
CA TYR A 423 16.26 19.71 23.02
C TYR A 423 14.78 19.63 23.39
N ILE A 424 14.34 18.45 23.84
CA ILE A 424 12.95 18.21 24.25
C ILE A 424 12.83 18.20 25.77
N SER A 425 13.69 17.43 26.43
CA SER A 425 13.65 17.25 27.88
C SER A 425 14.87 16.56 28.46
N GLY A 426 15.01 16.62 29.78
CA GLY A 426 15.90 15.72 30.51
C GLY A 426 15.41 14.27 30.45
N ILE A 427 16.24 13.37 30.95
CA ILE A 427 15.90 11.94 31.10
C ILE A 427 15.47 11.73 32.55
N ALA A 428 14.23 11.32 32.78
CA ALA A 428 13.77 10.96 34.11
C ALA A 428 14.49 9.69 34.59
N GLU A 429 14.89 9.65 35.87
CA GLU A 429 15.71 8.57 36.43
C GLU A 429 15.05 7.19 36.28
N GLY A 430 13.74 7.07 36.55
CA GLY A 430 13.01 5.81 36.35
C GLY A 430 12.88 5.35 34.89
N VAL A 431 12.95 6.27 33.92
CA VAL A 431 12.92 5.93 32.50
C VAL A 431 14.29 5.49 32.02
N LYS A 432 15.37 6.10 32.54
CA LYS A 432 16.74 5.62 32.32
C LYS A 432 16.84 4.17 32.80
N THR A 433 16.34 3.88 33.99
CA THR A 433 16.29 2.55 34.59
C THR A 433 15.47 1.57 33.72
N ALA A 434 14.22 1.87 33.39
CA ALA A 434 13.40 0.98 32.53
C ALA A 434 13.94 0.78 31.10
N PHE A 435 14.65 1.77 30.54
CA PHE A 435 15.21 1.74 29.18
C PHE A 435 16.62 1.13 29.12
N LEU A 436 17.42 1.26 30.19
CA LEU A 436 18.83 0.86 30.24
C LEU A 436 19.16 -0.28 31.21
N GLU A 437 18.26 -0.72 32.08
CA GLU A 437 18.59 -1.58 33.25
C GLU A 437 19.46 -2.80 32.94
N LYS A 438 19.55 -3.23 31.66
CA LYS A 438 20.54 -4.22 31.22
C LYS A 438 21.28 -3.92 29.91
N ALA A 439 21.03 -2.79 29.23
CA ALA A 439 21.57 -2.51 27.91
C ALA A 439 22.96 -1.83 27.90
N CYS A 440 23.72 -2.01 28.99
CA CYS A 440 25.09 -1.55 29.28
C CYS A 440 25.19 -0.25 30.09
N GLU A 441 25.95 -0.36 31.18
CA GLU A 441 26.44 0.76 32.00
C GLU A 441 27.30 1.78 31.20
N ASN A 442 27.72 1.42 29.97
CA ASN A 442 28.66 2.17 29.12
C ASN A 442 28.03 2.78 27.84
N CYS A 443 26.71 3.01 27.84
CA CYS A 443 26.00 3.59 26.70
C CYS A 443 25.93 5.11 26.77
N ASP A 444 26.48 5.80 25.76
CA ASP A 444 26.44 7.27 25.70
C ASP A 444 25.14 7.79 25.09
N TYR A 445 24.67 7.08 24.06
CA TYR A 445 23.60 7.54 23.20
C TYR A 445 22.64 6.42 22.83
N ALA A 446 21.39 6.77 22.54
CA ALA A 446 20.48 5.93 21.79
C ALA A 446 19.80 6.73 20.68
N ILE A 447 19.60 6.10 19.51
CA ILE A 447 18.80 6.64 18.43
C ILE A 447 17.44 5.94 18.45
N VAL A 448 16.35 6.70 18.45
CA VAL A 448 14.99 6.15 18.31
C VAL A 448 14.40 6.63 16.99
N LEU A 449 13.99 5.68 16.15
CA LEU A 449 13.24 5.95 14.93
C LEU A 449 11.74 5.88 15.23
N SER A 450 10.99 6.87 14.75
CA SER A 450 9.54 6.95 14.95
C SER A 450 8.81 7.36 13.68
N GLY A 451 7.68 6.72 13.40
CA GLY A 451 6.87 6.99 12.21
C GLY A 451 5.74 7.99 12.45
N ARG A 452 5.57 8.98 11.57
CA ARG A 452 4.48 9.97 11.60
C ARG A 452 3.17 9.40 11.07
N LEU A 453 2.54 8.55 11.86
CA LEU A 453 1.36 7.79 11.45
C LEU A 453 0.25 8.69 10.90
N ARG A 454 -0.14 9.78 11.57
CA ARG A 454 -1.20 10.69 11.07
C ARG A 454 -0.90 11.29 9.70
N LYS A 455 0.34 11.71 9.45
CA LYS A 455 0.76 12.28 8.16
C LYS A 455 0.60 11.25 7.05
N VAL A 456 1.03 10.01 7.31
CA VAL A 456 0.97 8.91 6.34
C VAL A 456 -0.46 8.40 6.17
N PHE A 457 -1.25 8.32 7.25
CA PHE A 457 -2.65 7.89 7.28
C PHE A 457 -3.53 8.76 6.39
N ASN A 458 -3.30 10.07 6.36
CA ASN A 458 -4.03 10.97 5.47
C ASN A 458 -3.94 10.58 3.98
N LYS A 459 -2.84 9.95 3.56
CA LYS A 459 -2.62 9.50 2.17
C LYS A 459 -2.89 8.01 1.97
N TYR A 460 -2.47 7.17 2.91
CA TYR A 460 -2.44 5.71 2.76
C TYR A 460 -3.46 4.98 3.65
N GLN A 461 -4.24 5.69 4.45
CA GLN A 461 -5.28 5.13 5.33
C GLN A 461 -4.70 3.98 6.19
N LYS A 462 -5.36 2.83 6.26
CA LYS A 462 -4.91 1.64 7.00
C LYS A 462 -3.49 1.19 6.60
N PHE A 463 -3.06 1.37 5.35
CA PHE A 463 -1.71 0.99 4.91
C PHE A 463 -0.59 1.86 5.50
N ALA A 464 -0.93 2.98 6.15
CA ALA A 464 0.05 3.88 6.73
C ALA A 464 0.96 3.22 7.77
N LYS A 465 0.42 2.29 8.58
CA LYS A 465 1.20 1.53 9.57
C LYS A 465 2.32 0.71 8.90
N ASN A 466 2.03 0.12 7.74
CA ASN A 466 3.05 -0.61 6.97
C ASN A 466 4.14 0.34 6.46
N ILE A 467 3.73 1.46 5.85
CA ILE A 467 4.66 2.44 5.28
C ILE A 467 5.62 3.00 6.33
N ILE A 468 5.14 3.35 7.52
CA ILE A 468 6.03 3.92 8.55
C ILE A 468 7.11 2.93 9.01
N HIS A 469 6.80 1.65 9.11
CA HIS A 469 7.76 0.63 9.53
C HIS A 469 8.71 0.25 8.39
N LEU A 470 8.21 0.16 7.16
CA LEU A 470 9.06 -0.01 5.96
C LEU A 470 10.07 1.15 5.85
N ASP A 471 9.61 2.40 6.00
CA ASP A 471 10.46 3.57 5.92
C ASP A 471 11.43 3.68 7.11
N ALA A 472 11.02 3.24 8.31
CA ALA A 472 11.92 3.09 9.45
C ALA A 472 12.99 2.04 9.19
N GLY A 473 12.63 0.91 8.56
CA GLY A 473 13.56 -0.10 8.09
C GLY A 473 14.62 0.43 7.12
N VAL A 474 14.19 1.24 6.15
CA VAL A 474 15.12 1.91 5.22
C VAL A 474 16.11 2.80 5.99
N ALA A 475 15.61 3.60 6.92
CA ALA A 475 16.44 4.47 7.76
C ALA A 475 17.39 3.65 8.66
N SER A 476 16.93 2.53 9.23
CA SER A 476 17.73 1.60 10.03
C SER A 476 18.92 1.04 9.24
N GLU A 477 18.72 0.63 7.99
CA GLU A 477 19.81 0.15 7.14
C GLU A 477 20.86 1.24 6.89
N TYR A 478 20.44 2.49 6.70
CA TYR A 478 21.38 3.61 6.51
C TYR A 478 22.15 3.93 7.79
N ILE A 479 21.49 3.85 8.95
CA ILE A 479 22.14 3.97 10.27
C ILE A 479 23.18 2.86 10.43
N ARG A 480 22.83 1.59 10.18
CA ARG A 480 23.73 0.44 10.35
C ARG A 480 24.98 0.56 9.48
N ASN A 481 24.82 0.94 8.21
CA ASN A 481 25.95 1.19 7.31
C ASN A 481 26.84 2.34 7.81
N SER A 482 26.23 3.48 8.13
CA SER A 482 26.96 4.69 8.53
C SER A 482 27.70 4.50 9.87
N LEU A 483 27.08 3.85 10.86
CA LEU A 483 27.72 3.53 12.14
C LEU A 483 28.86 2.54 11.97
N SER A 484 28.67 1.49 11.16
CA SER A 484 29.71 0.48 10.89
C SER A 484 30.94 1.07 10.20
N GLN A 485 30.76 2.02 9.29
CA GLN A 485 31.86 2.75 8.64
C GLN A 485 32.65 3.63 9.60
N LYS A 486 31.96 4.18 10.61
CA LYS A 486 32.53 5.03 11.66
C LYS A 486 33.06 4.25 12.86
N GLU A 487 33.04 2.92 12.78
CA GLU A 487 33.45 2.00 13.84
C GLU A 487 32.75 2.31 15.18
N ILE A 488 31.49 2.74 15.10
CA ILE A 488 30.66 2.98 16.27
C ILE A 488 29.93 1.68 16.61
N ASP A 489 30.27 1.09 17.75
CA ASP A 489 29.57 -0.07 18.29
C ASP A 489 28.11 0.26 18.62
N PHE A 490 27.20 -0.60 18.19
CA PHE A 490 25.76 -0.46 18.42
C PHE A 490 25.08 -1.80 18.64
N LYS A 491 23.96 -1.77 19.39
CA LYS A 491 22.97 -2.84 19.50
C LYS A 491 21.62 -2.33 19.02
N GLU A 492 20.96 -3.09 18.15
CA GLU A 492 19.60 -2.78 17.73
C GLU A 492 18.61 -3.45 18.70
N GLN A 493 17.67 -2.67 19.23
CA GLN A 493 16.63 -3.12 20.15
C GLN A 493 15.27 -2.89 19.48
N PRO A 494 14.76 -3.87 18.70
CA PRO A 494 13.54 -3.69 17.93
C PRO A 494 12.26 -4.05 18.72
N VAL A 495 12.41 -4.66 19.90
CA VAL A 495 11.32 -4.93 20.86
C VAL A 495 11.50 -4.05 22.08
N PHE A 496 10.45 -3.32 22.43
CA PHE A 496 10.42 -2.33 23.51
C PHE A 496 8.95 -2.00 23.85
N SER A 497 8.72 -1.45 25.05
CA SER A 497 7.43 -0.88 25.45
C SER A 497 7.15 0.41 24.67
N GLU A 498 6.16 0.39 23.76
CA GLU A 498 5.79 1.59 22.99
C GLU A 498 5.35 2.74 23.90
N ILE A 499 4.64 2.43 24.98
CA ILE A 499 4.13 3.41 25.94
C ILE A 499 5.29 4.14 26.62
N ASP A 500 6.29 3.40 27.09
CA ASP A 500 7.42 3.99 27.81
C ASP A 500 8.33 4.79 26.88
N VAL A 501 8.54 4.31 25.65
CA VAL A 501 9.27 5.07 24.63
C VAL A 501 8.52 6.37 24.28
N ARG A 502 7.19 6.34 24.12
CA ARG A 502 6.41 7.56 23.86
C ARG A 502 6.47 8.54 25.03
N LYS A 503 6.37 8.06 26.27
CA LYS A 503 6.55 8.89 27.48
C LYS A 503 7.94 9.52 27.51
N LEU A 504 8.99 8.75 27.22
CA LEU A 504 10.37 9.25 27.15
C LEU A 504 10.52 10.36 26.12
N LEU A 505 9.96 10.17 24.92
CA LEU A 505 10.03 11.14 23.83
C LEU A 505 9.08 12.33 24.01
N LYS A 506 8.29 12.38 25.10
CA LYS A 506 7.20 13.35 25.32
C LYS A 506 6.26 13.46 24.12
N ILE A 507 5.94 12.31 23.54
CA ILE A 507 4.97 12.21 22.46
C ILE A 507 3.64 11.79 23.09
N GLY A 508 2.59 12.61 22.91
CA GLY A 508 1.28 12.36 23.51
C GLY A 508 0.74 10.97 23.14
N LEU A 509 0.39 10.17 24.16
CA LEU A 509 -0.11 8.80 24.01
C LEU A 509 -1.40 8.76 23.18
N ASP A 510 -2.30 9.72 23.41
CA ASP A 510 -3.61 9.81 22.75
C ASP A 510 -3.53 10.27 21.29
N SER A 511 -2.38 10.77 20.86
CA SER A 511 -2.30 11.56 19.64
C SER A 511 -2.27 10.71 18.36
N ASN A 512 -1.94 9.41 18.44
CA ASN A 512 -1.66 8.53 17.27
C ASN A 512 -0.77 9.20 16.20
N LEU A 513 -0.01 10.23 16.60
CA LEU A 513 0.78 11.04 15.69
C LEU A 513 2.07 10.33 15.31
N TYR A 514 2.62 9.60 16.28
CA TYR A 514 3.94 8.99 16.22
C TYR A 514 3.89 7.55 16.72
N GLN A 515 4.60 6.68 16.03
CA GLN A 515 4.74 5.29 16.42
C GLN A 515 6.23 4.89 16.37
N PRO A 516 6.88 4.69 17.53
CA PRO A 516 8.24 4.21 17.58
C PRO A 516 8.39 2.89 16.81
N SER A 517 9.49 2.72 16.09
CA SER A 517 9.72 1.57 15.21
C SER A 517 10.99 0.78 15.58
N ASN A 518 12.12 1.48 15.76
CA ASN A 518 13.42 0.86 16.03
C ASN A 518 14.22 1.71 17.02
N ILE A 519 15.06 1.07 17.82
CA ILE A 519 15.99 1.72 18.74
C ILE A 519 17.40 1.19 18.47
N PHE A 520 18.39 2.08 18.42
CA PHE A 520 19.81 1.75 18.36
C PHE A 520 20.49 2.27 19.62
N ILE A 521 21.15 1.40 20.37
CA ILE A 521 21.88 1.73 21.59
C ILE A 521 23.37 1.78 21.24
N LEU A 522 24.05 2.89 21.52
CA LEU A 522 25.41 3.18 21.07
C LEU A 522 26.38 3.24 22.27
N SER A 523 27.47 2.48 22.23
CA SER A 523 28.40 2.34 23.36
C SER A 523 29.76 3.01 23.18
N CYS A 524 30.32 3.54 24.27
CA CYS A 524 31.64 4.14 24.28
C CYS A 524 32.73 3.07 24.44
N GLY A 525 33.14 2.44 23.33
CA GLY A 525 34.11 1.35 23.30
C GLY A 525 33.44 -0.02 23.13
N ARG A 526 34.28 -1.08 23.11
CA ARG A 526 33.83 -2.49 23.02
C ARG A 526 33.01 -2.84 24.27
N ALA A 527 31.75 -2.47 24.28
CA ALA A 527 30.82 -2.88 25.32
C ALA A 527 30.39 -4.32 25.05
N GLU A 528 30.49 -5.16 26.07
CA GLU A 528 29.78 -6.43 26.05
C GLU A 528 28.32 -6.13 26.37
N PHE A 529 27.46 -6.19 25.35
CA PHE A 529 26.03 -6.15 25.58
C PHE A 529 25.59 -7.45 26.25
N GLU A 530 25.17 -7.39 27.51
CA GLU A 530 24.56 -8.55 28.17
C GLU A 530 23.21 -8.89 27.52
N ASN A 531 22.96 -10.18 27.28
CA ASN A 531 21.71 -10.70 26.68
C ASN A 531 20.57 -10.85 27.69
N ASN A 532 20.65 -10.20 28.85
CA ASN A 532 19.78 -10.50 29.97
C ASN A 532 18.48 -9.66 30.02
N SER A 533 18.02 -9.03 28.94
CA SER A 533 16.98 -7.99 29.04
C SER A 533 15.70 -8.50 29.72
N VAL A 534 15.20 -7.76 30.72
CA VAL A 534 14.00 -8.15 31.50
C VAL A 534 12.73 -8.12 30.63
N CYS A 535 12.76 -7.40 29.50
CA CYS A 535 11.72 -7.48 28.49
C CYS A 535 11.58 -8.90 27.89
N ASP A 536 12.64 -9.72 27.92
CA ASP A 536 12.60 -11.09 27.42
C ASP A 536 11.83 -12.03 28.36
N ALA A 537 11.81 -11.76 29.67
CA ALA A 537 11.18 -12.66 30.65
C ALA A 537 9.65 -12.66 30.59
N PHE A 538 9.03 -11.55 30.16
CA PHE A 538 7.57 -11.43 30.05
C PHE A 538 7.04 -11.76 28.63
N LEU A 539 7.88 -11.68 27.59
CA LEU A 539 7.43 -11.86 26.21
C LEU A 539 8.04 -13.08 25.49
N PHE A 540 9.21 -13.61 25.88
CA PHE A 540 9.88 -14.67 25.13
C PHE A 540 10.47 -15.79 26.00
N LYS A 541 9.76 -16.93 26.10
CA LYS A 541 10.30 -18.17 26.69
C LYS A 541 11.31 -18.91 25.80
N ASN A 542 11.45 -18.54 24.52
CA ASN A 542 12.10 -19.39 23.50
C ASN A 542 13.26 -18.73 22.72
N ALA A 543 13.77 -17.55 23.12
CA ALA A 543 14.91 -16.95 22.43
C ALA A 543 16.20 -17.70 22.77
N ASP A 544 16.83 -18.34 21.77
CA ASP A 544 18.16 -18.93 21.92
C ASP A 544 19.19 -17.82 22.21
N SER A 545 20.01 -18.03 23.23
CA SER A 545 20.91 -17.02 23.81
C SER A 545 22.32 -17.07 23.23
N SER A 546 22.52 -17.83 22.15
CA SER A 546 23.83 -18.01 21.52
C SER A 546 24.32 -16.73 20.82
N ARG A 547 25.51 -16.27 21.23
CA ARG A 547 26.16 -15.03 20.77
C ARG A 547 26.46 -15.08 19.26
N GLY A 548 25.93 -14.14 18.49
CA GLY A 548 26.53 -13.72 17.23
C GLY A 548 27.39 -12.48 17.44
N LYS A 549 28.72 -12.56 17.28
CA LYS A 549 29.46 -11.34 16.89
C LYS A 549 28.90 -10.92 15.54
N LEU A 550 28.64 -9.63 15.33
CA LEU A 550 28.45 -9.09 13.98
C LEU A 550 29.61 -9.60 13.14
N ASP A 551 29.31 -10.56 12.26
CA ASP A 551 30.33 -11.24 11.48
C ASP A 551 31.06 -10.18 10.65
N ALA A 552 32.34 -10.39 10.37
CA ALA A 552 33.12 -9.49 9.51
C ALA A 552 32.54 -9.40 8.06
N ALA A 553 31.47 -10.14 7.78
CA ALA A 553 30.81 -10.33 6.50
C ALA A 553 29.63 -9.37 6.22
N TYR A 554 29.32 -8.38 7.07
CA TYR A 554 28.35 -7.35 6.66
C TYR A 554 28.92 -6.59 5.45
N PRO A 555 28.27 -6.58 4.27
CA PRO A 555 28.83 -5.96 3.08
C PRO A 555 28.97 -4.45 3.28
N ARG A 556 30.20 -3.95 3.32
CA ARG A 556 30.49 -2.54 3.54
C ARG A 556 30.89 -1.88 2.23
N TRP A 557 30.11 -0.88 1.83
CA TRP A 557 30.65 0.19 1.01
C TRP A 557 31.59 1.03 1.88
N ASN A 558 32.63 1.61 1.29
CA ASN A 558 33.38 2.64 2.00
C ASN A 558 32.51 3.91 2.15
N GLU A 559 32.91 4.84 3.01
CA GLU A 559 32.10 6.04 3.29
C GLU A 559 31.79 6.85 2.02
N SER A 560 32.81 7.11 1.19
CA SER A 560 32.63 7.89 -0.04
C SER A 560 31.68 7.23 -1.04
N GLU A 561 31.76 5.90 -1.16
CA GLU A 561 30.88 5.12 -2.02
C GLU A 561 29.45 5.12 -1.49
N PHE A 562 29.25 4.87 -0.19
CA PHE A 562 27.90 4.90 0.42
C PHE A 562 27.22 6.26 0.24
N VAL A 563 27.94 7.35 0.50
CA VAL A 563 27.42 8.73 0.31
C VAL A 563 27.03 8.93 -1.16
N SER A 564 27.91 8.59 -2.09
CA SER A 564 27.63 8.67 -3.53
C SER A 564 26.39 7.86 -3.94
N LEU A 565 26.25 6.62 -3.46
CA LEU A 565 25.10 5.77 -3.77
C LEU A 565 23.79 6.35 -3.22
N VAL A 566 23.81 6.81 -1.96
CA VAL A 566 22.64 7.39 -1.31
C VAL A 566 22.20 8.69 -2.00
N GLU A 567 23.14 9.55 -2.38
CA GLU A 567 22.88 10.83 -3.05
C GLU A 567 22.45 10.65 -4.52
N SER A 568 22.99 9.66 -5.23
CA SER A 568 22.64 9.36 -6.63
C SER A 568 21.32 8.60 -6.76
N ARG A 569 20.89 7.84 -5.74
CA ARG A 569 19.67 7.03 -5.75
C ARG A 569 18.42 7.79 -6.20
N ARG A 570 17.72 7.24 -7.20
CA ARG A 570 16.41 7.72 -7.69
C ARG A 570 15.40 6.58 -7.73
N THR A 571 14.12 6.93 -7.58
CA THR A 571 13.01 6.01 -7.86
C THR A 571 12.77 6.05 -9.35
N ILE A 572 13.02 4.94 -10.03
CA ILE A 572 12.82 4.82 -11.47
C ILE A 572 11.61 3.93 -11.70
N ARG A 573 10.64 4.43 -12.46
CA ARG A 573 9.39 3.71 -12.74
C ARG A 573 9.29 3.19 -14.16
N SER A 574 10.27 3.49 -15.01
CA SER A 574 10.33 3.00 -16.39
C SER A 574 11.57 2.12 -16.54
N PHE A 575 11.40 0.97 -17.15
CA PHE A 575 12.44 -0.04 -17.29
C PHE A 575 12.66 -0.30 -18.77
N SER A 576 13.92 -0.48 -19.17
CA SER A 576 14.21 -0.97 -20.52
C SER A 576 13.73 -2.42 -20.67
N LYS A 577 13.59 -2.88 -21.92
CA LYS A 577 13.25 -4.28 -22.24
C LYS A 577 14.43 -5.24 -22.10
N GLU A 578 15.62 -4.71 -21.82
CA GLU A 578 16.83 -5.53 -21.68
C GLU A 578 16.74 -6.44 -20.46
N ASN A 579 17.31 -7.63 -20.58
CA ASN A 579 17.30 -8.60 -19.51
C ASN A 579 18.32 -8.25 -18.43
N VAL A 580 17.96 -8.50 -17.18
CA VAL A 580 18.88 -8.45 -16.04
C VAL A 580 19.84 -9.64 -16.14
N SER A 581 21.13 -9.42 -15.86
CA SER A 581 22.12 -10.50 -15.89
C SER A 581 21.93 -11.46 -14.71
N TYR A 582 22.40 -12.70 -14.87
CA TYR A 582 22.33 -13.69 -13.79
C TYR A 582 23.19 -13.28 -12.59
N GLU A 583 24.37 -12.73 -12.83
CA GLU A 583 25.31 -12.27 -11.81
C GLU A 583 24.71 -11.14 -10.97
N CYS A 584 23.96 -10.23 -11.60
CA CYS A 584 23.24 -9.19 -10.88
C CYS A 584 22.17 -9.81 -9.98
N LEU A 585 21.37 -10.74 -10.51
CA LEU A 585 20.30 -11.39 -9.74
C LEU A 585 20.87 -12.22 -8.57
N GLU A 586 21.95 -12.95 -8.80
CA GLU A 586 22.69 -13.70 -7.77
C GLU A 586 23.17 -12.75 -6.68
N SER A 587 23.81 -11.63 -7.04
CA SER A 587 24.28 -10.66 -6.06
C SER A 587 23.14 -10.05 -5.22
N LEU A 588 21.99 -9.75 -5.82
CA LEU A 588 20.84 -9.19 -5.11
C LEU A 588 20.26 -10.19 -4.10
N VAL A 589 20.13 -11.46 -4.47
CA VAL A 589 19.65 -12.50 -3.55
C VAL A 589 20.67 -12.76 -2.42
N THR A 590 21.96 -12.74 -2.71
CA THR A 590 23.01 -12.82 -1.67
C THR A 590 22.91 -11.65 -0.68
N ASP A 591 22.73 -10.42 -1.17
CA ASP A 591 22.56 -9.23 -0.34
C ASP A 591 21.30 -9.31 0.53
N PHE A 592 20.19 -9.84 -0.01
CA PHE A 592 18.96 -10.09 0.73
C PHE A 592 19.23 -10.92 2.00
N TYR A 593 19.86 -12.09 1.84
CA TYR A 593 20.12 -12.99 2.96
C TYR A 593 21.18 -12.44 3.92
N SER A 594 22.18 -11.74 3.38
CA SER A 594 23.22 -11.10 4.19
C SER A 594 22.62 -10.05 5.14
N VAL A 595 21.71 -9.20 4.64
CA VAL A 595 20.99 -8.23 5.47
C VAL A 595 20.11 -8.94 6.49
N ASN A 596 19.33 -9.95 6.07
CA ASN A 596 18.45 -10.68 6.98
C ASN A 596 19.22 -11.27 8.16
N ARG A 597 20.31 -12.00 7.87
CA ARG A 597 21.20 -12.61 8.87
C ARG A 597 21.89 -11.59 9.75
N SER A 598 22.33 -10.46 9.18
CA SER A 598 22.95 -9.40 9.98
C SER A 598 21.98 -8.80 10.98
N ILE A 599 20.70 -8.67 10.62
CA ILE A 599 19.69 -8.18 11.55
C ILE A 599 19.47 -9.21 12.64
N ASP A 600 19.32 -10.51 12.30
CA ASP A 600 19.21 -11.60 13.27
C ASP A 600 20.31 -11.53 14.33
N ILE A 601 21.56 -11.38 13.87
CA ILE A 601 22.73 -11.26 14.75
C ILE A 601 22.64 -10.00 15.63
N SER A 602 22.30 -8.85 15.04
CA SER A 602 22.29 -7.57 15.76
C SER A 602 21.14 -7.44 16.77
N THR A 603 20.02 -8.14 16.55
CA THR A 603 18.83 -8.06 17.39
C THR A 603 18.64 -9.29 18.27
N ASN A 604 19.36 -10.38 18.01
CA ASN A 604 19.12 -11.71 18.58
C ASN A 604 17.68 -12.21 18.37
N LEU A 605 17.09 -11.92 17.21
CA LEU A 605 15.73 -12.31 16.85
C LEU A 605 15.71 -12.89 15.45
N THR A 606 15.28 -14.14 15.32
CA THR A 606 15.20 -14.85 14.04
C THR A 606 13.88 -14.54 13.35
N VAL A 607 13.91 -13.66 12.35
CA VAL A 607 12.75 -13.40 11.48
C VAL A 607 13.06 -13.88 10.08
N ASN A 608 12.55 -15.07 9.75
CA ASN A 608 12.76 -15.70 8.45
C ASN A 608 11.94 -14.98 7.38
N LEU A 609 12.63 -14.23 6.54
CA LEU A 609 12.09 -13.69 5.30
C LEU A 609 12.73 -14.41 4.12
N GLU A 610 11.99 -14.55 3.04
CA GLU A 610 12.46 -15.20 1.82
C GLU A 610 12.29 -14.26 0.61
N PRO A 611 13.21 -14.31 -0.38
CA PRO A 611 13.01 -13.64 -1.64
C PRO A 611 12.33 -14.59 -2.63
N TRP A 612 11.14 -14.23 -3.08
CA TRP A 612 10.55 -14.81 -4.26
C TRP A 612 10.86 -13.93 -5.47
N VAL A 613 11.45 -14.53 -6.51
CA VAL A 613 11.86 -13.82 -7.72
C VAL A 613 10.86 -14.12 -8.83
N VAL A 614 10.22 -13.08 -9.33
CA VAL A 614 9.37 -13.14 -10.51
C VAL A 614 10.15 -12.65 -11.72
N LEU A 615 10.35 -13.56 -12.66
CA LEU A 615 11.03 -13.32 -13.93
C LEU A 615 9.99 -13.19 -15.04
N ARG A 616 9.83 -11.97 -15.56
CA ARG A 616 8.95 -11.72 -16.71
C ARG A 616 9.59 -12.21 -18.01
N ASN A 617 10.91 -12.02 -18.10
CA ASN A 617 11.79 -12.52 -19.15
C ASN A 617 12.78 -13.53 -18.57
N GLY A 618 13.40 -14.35 -19.41
CA GLY A 618 14.43 -15.28 -18.95
C GLY A 618 15.70 -14.57 -18.48
N VAL A 619 16.38 -15.16 -17.49
CA VAL A 619 17.67 -14.68 -16.96
C VAL A 619 18.65 -15.85 -16.92
N GLY A 620 19.68 -15.81 -17.76
CA GLY A 620 20.62 -16.92 -17.93
C GLY A 620 19.90 -18.21 -18.30
N LYS A 621 20.00 -19.24 -17.45
CA LYS A 621 19.32 -20.54 -17.64
C LYS A 621 17.86 -20.57 -17.14
N TYR A 622 17.40 -19.53 -16.46
CA TYR A 622 16.08 -19.49 -15.84
C TYR A 622 15.05 -18.93 -16.82
N GLN A 623 13.96 -19.68 -17.03
CA GLN A 623 12.85 -19.27 -17.89
C GLN A 623 11.92 -18.28 -17.15
N PRO A 624 11.04 -17.56 -17.85
CA PRO A 624 10.00 -16.76 -17.19
C PRO A 624 9.16 -17.58 -16.22
N GLY A 625 8.93 -17.04 -15.02
CA GLY A 625 8.28 -17.76 -13.92
C GLY A 625 8.47 -17.12 -12.55
N ILE A 626 7.99 -17.81 -11.52
CA ILE A 626 8.16 -17.47 -10.10
C ILE A 626 9.11 -18.50 -9.49
N TYR A 627 10.09 -18.00 -8.74
CA TYR A 627 11.12 -18.81 -8.09
C TYR A 627 11.19 -18.45 -6.61
N SER A 628 11.15 -19.44 -5.72
CA SER A 628 11.68 -19.25 -4.37
C SER A 628 13.20 -19.36 -4.44
N CYS A 629 13.89 -18.63 -3.57
CA CYS A 629 15.33 -18.70 -3.49
C CYS A 629 15.72 -19.28 -2.14
N ILE A 630 16.86 -19.97 -2.10
CA ILE A 630 17.53 -20.40 -0.87
C ILE A 630 19.03 -20.17 -1.04
N LEU A 631 19.78 -20.13 0.06
CA LEU A 631 21.24 -20.23 0.00
C LEU A 631 21.69 -21.69 0.17
N LYS A 632 22.51 -22.18 -0.76
CA LYS A 632 23.23 -23.45 -0.64
C LYS A 632 24.71 -23.16 -0.83
N ASP A 633 25.51 -23.52 0.17
CA ASP A 633 26.97 -23.27 0.17
C ASP A 633 27.32 -21.78 -0.08
N GLY A 634 26.52 -20.88 0.49
CA GLY A 634 26.66 -19.43 0.34
C GLY A 634 26.22 -18.87 -1.02
N LYS A 635 25.70 -19.70 -1.93
CA LYS A 635 25.22 -19.29 -3.25
C LYS A 635 23.70 -19.38 -3.37
N PRO A 636 23.04 -18.41 -4.03
CA PRO A 636 21.63 -18.49 -4.36
C PRO A 636 21.28 -19.68 -5.26
N VAL A 637 20.29 -20.46 -4.84
CA VAL A 637 19.63 -21.49 -5.65
C VAL A 637 18.18 -21.08 -5.86
N PHE A 638 17.79 -20.92 -7.11
CA PHE A 638 16.44 -20.54 -7.52
C PHE A 638 15.62 -21.81 -7.80
N LEU A 639 14.64 -22.08 -6.95
CA LEU A 639 13.71 -23.19 -7.04
C LEU A 639 12.46 -22.72 -7.80
N CYS A 640 12.20 -23.31 -8.97
CA CYS A 640 11.06 -22.94 -9.78
C CYS A 640 9.75 -23.34 -9.08
N LEU A 641 8.97 -22.36 -8.64
CA LEU A 641 7.62 -22.57 -8.13
C LEU A 641 6.64 -22.76 -9.28
N LYS A 642 6.77 -21.92 -10.33
CA LYS A 642 5.87 -21.92 -11.48
C LYS A 642 6.56 -21.31 -12.69
N LYS A 643 6.45 -21.96 -13.86
CA LYS A 643 6.84 -21.37 -15.15
C LYS A 643 5.67 -20.63 -15.78
N PHE A 644 5.96 -19.53 -16.47
CA PHE A 644 4.96 -18.75 -17.19
C PHE A 644 4.84 -19.17 -18.66
N SER A 645 3.61 -19.43 -19.07
CA SER A 645 3.16 -19.34 -20.46
C SER A 645 3.23 -17.90 -20.97
N GLU A 646 3.11 -17.72 -22.28
CA GLU A 646 3.17 -16.38 -22.90
C GLU A 646 2.05 -15.44 -22.40
N ASN A 647 0.88 -15.98 -22.07
CA ASN A 647 -0.22 -15.20 -21.50
C ASN A 647 0.04 -14.83 -20.03
N GLU A 648 0.59 -15.75 -19.23
CA GLU A 648 0.92 -15.49 -17.82
C GLU A 648 2.02 -14.41 -17.68
N ARG A 649 2.92 -14.25 -18.66
CA ARG A 649 3.92 -13.16 -18.66
C ARG A 649 3.32 -11.76 -18.76
N LYS A 650 2.09 -11.65 -19.27
CA LYS A 650 1.33 -10.40 -19.35
C LYS A 650 0.43 -10.20 -18.13
N HIS A 651 0.37 -11.18 -17.25
CA HIS A 651 -0.45 -11.12 -16.05
C HIS A 651 0.15 -10.11 -15.07
N LYS A 652 -0.70 -9.21 -14.59
CA LYS A 652 -0.31 -8.08 -13.77
C LYS A 652 -0.33 -8.50 -12.30
N ILE A 653 0.80 -8.37 -11.61
CA ILE A 653 0.94 -8.69 -10.18
C ILE A 653 1.28 -7.47 -9.32
N ILE A 654 1.65 -6.33 -9.95
CA ILE A 654 1.82 -5.03 -9.30
C ILE A 654 0.75 -4.07 -9.81
N ASN A 655 0.15 -3.29 -8.92
CA ASN A 655 -0.97 -2.40 -9.23
C ASN A 655 -0.61 -1.26 -10.22
N GLN A 656 0.64 -0.80 -10.24
CA GLN A 656 1.16 0.17 -11.21
C GLN A 656 1.70 -0.55 -12.44
N LYS A 657 1.19 -0.24 -13.63
CA LYS A 657 1.53 -0.91 -14.89
C LYS A 657 3.02 -0.79 -15.22
N THR A 658 3.58 0.41 -15.10
CA THR A 658 4.98 0.74 -15.37
C THR A 658 5.94 -0.03 -14.46
N LEU A 659 5.56 -0.24 -13.19
CA LEU A 659 6.30 -1.10 -12.25
C LEU A 659 6.12 -2.59 -12.56
N ASP A 660 4.91 -2.99 -12.94
CA ASP A 660 4.61 -4.35 -13.35
C ASP A 660 5.34 -4.76 -14.64
N GLU A 661 5.70 -3.81 -15.50
CA GLU A 661 6.50 -4.01 -16.70
C GLU A 661 7.98 -4.28 -16.44
N SER A 662 8.45 -4.15 -15.19
CA SER A 662 9.83 -4.50 -14.82
C SER A 662 10.18 -5.95 -15.20
N PRO A 663 11.38 -6.19 -15.77
CA PRO A 663 11.80 -7.53 -16.18
C PRO A 663 11.96 -8.49 -14.98
N VAL A 664 12.35 -7.96 -13.82
CA VAL A 664 12.52 -8.72 -12.58
C VAL A 664 11.78 -8.04 -11.43
N LYS A 665 11.08 -8.84 -10.63
CA LYS A 665 10.52 -8.40 -9.34
C LYS A 665 11.01 -9.33 -8.24
N ILE A 666 11.41 -8.76 -7.11
CA ILE A 666 11.72 -9.51 -5.89
C ILE A 666 10.60 -9.23 -4.89
N LEU A 667 9.80 -10.24 -4.58
CA LEU A 667 8.77 -10.20 -3.54
C LEU A 667 9.42 -10.63 -2.23
N ILE A 668 9.29 -9.83 -1.19
CA ILE A 668 9.78 -10.18 0.14
C ILE A 668 8.64 -10.89 0.87
N THR A 669 8.81 -12.18 1.11
CA THR A 669 7.81 -13.06 1.73
C THR A 669 8.24 -13.52 3.13
N GLY A 670 7.30 -14.02 3.92
CA GLY A 670 7.57 -14.71 5.17
C GLY A 670 6.30 -15.29 5.79
N ASP A 671 6.47 -16.25 6.71
CA ASP A 671 5.36 -16.88 7.43
C ASP A 671 4.87 -15.99 8.58
N LEU A 672 3.82 -15.22 8.32
CA LEU A 672 3.27 -14.33 9.33
C LEU A 672 2.66 -15.11 10.50
N LYS A 673 2.10 -16.30 10.26
CA LYS A 673 1.49 -17.11 11.31
C LYS A 673 2.53 -17.65 12.27
N GLU A 674 3.61 -18.22 11.74
CA GLU A 674 4.76 -18.66 12.53
C GLU A 674 5.30 -17.50 13.36
N HIS A 675 5.63 -16.36 12.74
CA HIS A 675 6.25 -15.26 13.47
C HIS A 675 5.31 -14.61 14.49
N VAL A 676 4.01 -14.50 14.22
CA VAL A 676 3.03 -14.00 15.21
C VAL A 676 2.85 -15.01 16.34
N SER A 677 2.95 -16.31 16.10
CA SER A 677 2.89 -17.32 17.17
C SER A 677 4.10 -17.25 18.10
N ILE A 678 5.28 -16.88 17.58
CA ILE A 678 6.52 -16.75 18.36
C ILE A 678 6.62 -15.38 19.03
N TYR A 679 6.36 -14.32 18.26
CA TYR A 679 6.64 -12.93 18.65
C TYR A 679 5.39 -12.12 19.06
N GLY A 680 4.19 -12.67 18.92
CA GLY A 680 2.94 -11.93 19.10
C GLY A 680 2.78 -10.83 18.03
N ALA A 681 2.02 -9.78 18.35
CA ALA A 681 1.74 -8.71 17.39
C ALA A 681 2.97 -7.90 16.94
N VAL A 682 4.04 -7.90 17.73
CA VAL A 682 5.29 -7.19 17.36
C VAL A 682 5.96 -7.81 16.13
N ALA A 683 5.72 -9.10 15.85
CA ALA A 683 6.20 -9.82 14.67
C ALA A 683 6.01 -9.01 13.39
N TYR A 684 4.82 -8.44 13.21
CA TYR A 684 4.47 -7.70 12.02
C TYR A 684 5.33 -6.45 11.82
N ARG A 685 5.60 -5.72 12.91
CA ARG A 685 6.50 -4.55 12.90
C ARG A 685 7.93 -4.97 12.58
N LEU A 686 8.41 -6.07 13.18
CA LEU A 686 9.75 -6.61 12.93
C LEU A 686 9.93 -6.99 11.45
N MET A 687 8.97 -7.74 10.89
CA MET A 687 8.98 -8.15 9.48
C MET A 687 8.97 -6.96 8.53
N LEU A 688 8.11 -5.96 8.76
CA LEU A 688 8.04 -4.76 7.93
C LEU A 688 9.32 -3.90 8.00
N SER A 689 9.86 -3.68 9.18
CA SER A 689 11.11 -2.91 9.35
C SER A 689 12.29 -3.65 8.71
N ARG A 690 12.30 -4.97 8.79
CA ARG A 690 13.30 -5.80 8.13
C ARG A 690 13.17 -5.76 6.60
N CYS A 691 11.95 -5.84 6.07
CA CYS A 691 11.67 -5.63 4.65
C CYS A 691 12.21 -4.28 4.15
N GLY A 692 11.98 -3.20 4.91
CA GLY A 692 12.51 -1.87 4.60
C GLY A 692 14.04 -1.84 4.52
N SER A 693 14.72 -2.51 5.46
CA SER A 693 16.18 -2.62 5.46
C SER A 693 16.71 -3.36 4.24
N ILE A 694 16.10 -4.49 3.90
CA ILE A 694 16.43 -5.28 2.71
C ILE A 694 16.24 -4.43 1.45
N ILE A 695 15.09 -3.76 1.30
CA ILE A 695 14.81 -2.88 0.15
C ILE A 695 15.88 -1.80 0.01
N ALA A 696 16.30 -1.16 1.10
CA ALA A 696 17.35 -0.15 1.08
C ALA A 696 18.69 -0.70 0.55
N ARG A 697 19.09 -1.89 1.00
CA ARG A 697 20.31 -2.57 0.52
C ARG A 697 20.21 -2.91 -0.97
N LEU A 698 19.14 -3.59 -1.39
CA LEU A 698 18.94 -3.99 -2.78
C LEU A 698 18.93 -2.78 -3.71
N TRP A 699 18.34 -1.67 -3.27
CA TRP A 699 18.31 -0.43 -4.04
C TRP A 699 19.70 0.15 -4.25
N LEU A 700 20.49 0.29 -3.19
CA LEU A 700 21.85 0.81 -3.30
C LEU A 700 22.75 -0.13 -4.13
N ASN A 701 22.56 -1.44 -4.03
CA ASN A 701 23.20 -2.44 -4.89
C ASN A 701 22.86 -2.22 -6.37
N CYS A 702 21.59 -2.01 -6.72
CA CYS A 702 21.18 -1.66 -8.09
C CYS A 702 21.80 -0.33 -8.56
N VAL A 703 21.80 0.71 -7.71
CA VAL A 703 22.40 2.01 -8.05
C VAL A 703 23.89 1.89 -8.35
N SER A 704 24.63 1.07 -7.59
CA SER A 704 26.06 0.81 -7.84
C SER A 704 26.34 0.14 -9.19
N ARG A 705 25.30 -0.45 -9.82
CA ARG A 705 25.34 -1.13 -11.12
C ARG A 705 24.64 -0.33 -12.23
N ASN A 706 24.28 0.93 -11.97
CA ASN A 706 23.52 1.79 -12.89
C ASN A 706 22.16 1.18 -13.31
N MET A 707 21.49 0.47 -12.39
CA MET A 707 20.19 -0.16 -12.65
C MET A 707 19.02 0.63 -12.08
N ALA A 708 17.88 0.51 -12.75
CA ALA A 708 16.60 1.01 -12.27
C ALA A 708 16.11 0.17 -11.09
N PHE A 709 15.59 0.83 -10.06
CA PHE A 709 14.95 0.18 -8.92
C PHE A 709 13.79 1.03 -8.40
N SER A 710 12.69 0.37 -8.09
CA SER A 710 11.57 0.99 -7.37
C SER A 710 10.88 -0.02 -6.45
N PRO A 711 10.75 0.30 -5.15
CA PRO A 711 9.88 -0.48 -4.28
C PRO A 711 8.40 -0.26 -4.68
N ALA A 712 7.61 -1.31 -4.53
CA ALA A 712 6.17 -1.28 -4.73
C ALA A 712 5.46 -2.04 -3.60
N GLY A 713 4.66 -1.30 -2.81
CA GLY A 713 3.76 -1.89 -1.82
C GLY A 713 2.48 -2.44 -2.43
N GLY A 714 2.20 -2.12 -3.70
CA GLY A 714 0.97 -2.47 -4.40
C GLY A 714 0.97 -3.84 -5.04
N VAL A 715 1.24 -4.89 -4.27
CA VAL A 715 1.20 -6.27 -4.78
C VAL A 715 -0.25 -6.75 -4.85
N LEU A 716 -0.68 -7.19 -6.03
CA LEU A 716 -2.00 -7.75 -6.30
C LEU A 716 -2.00 -9.23 -5.90
N ARG A 717 -2.09 -9.48 -4.60
CA ARG A 717 -2.04 -10.83 -4.03
C ARG A 717 -3.10 -11.79 -4.64
N PRO A 718 -4.32 -11.37 -5.00
CA PRO A 718 -5.26 -12.26 -5.69
C PRO A 718 -4.79 -12.71 -7.07
N GLU A 719 -4.08 -11.85 -7.80
CA GLU A 719 -3.48 -12.20 -9.09
C GLU A 719 -2.25 -13.10 -8.88
N LEU A 720 -1.49 -12.91 -7.80
CA LEU A 720 -0.42 -13.82 -7.41
C LEU A 720 -0.97 -15.22 -7.08
N LYS A 721 -2.06 -15.30 -6.32
CA LYS A 721 -2.76 -16.56 -5.98
C LYS A 721 -3.21 -17.32 -7.21
N LYS A 722 -3.68 -16.60 -8.23
CA LYS A 722 -4.06 -17.19 -9.52
C LYS A 722 -2.88 -17.81 -10.27
N LEU A 723 -1.70 -17.19 -10.21
CA LEU A 723 -0.50 -17.70 -10.87
C LEU A 723 0.13 -18.89 -10.11
N TYR A 724 0.09 -18.82 -8.79
CA TYR A 724 0.66 -19.80 -7.87
C TYR A 724 -0.16 -19.78 -6.60
N ASP A 725 -0.61 -20.94 -6.10
CA ASP A 725 -1.54 -21.07 -4.95
C ASP A 725 -0.95 -20.50 -3.65
N HIS A 726 -0.87 -19.19 -3.60
CA HIS A 726 -0.20 -18.42 -2.58
C HIS A 726 -1.14 -18.29 -1.39
N ASN A 727 -0.71 -18.85 -0.25
CA ASN A 727 -1.37 -18.61 1.02
C ASN A 727 -1.06 -17.20 1.53
N TYR A 728 -2.11 -16.42 1.80
CA TYR A 728 -2.04 -15.06 2.31
C TYR A 728 -1.39 -14.92 3.68
N ILE A 729 -1.18 -16.02 4.42
CA ILE A 729 -0.68 -16.02 5.80
C ILE A 729 0.68 -16.72 5.91
N ASP A 730 0.82 -17.92 5.36
CA ASP A 730 2.05 -18.72 5.52
C ASP A 730 3.19 -18.21 4.62
N ASN A 731 2.87 -17.45 3.57
CA ASN A 731 3.87 -16.91 2.63
C ASN A 731 3.56 -15.44 2.29
N CYS A 732 3.16 -14.65 3.30
CA CYS A 732 2.77 -13.25 3.14
C CYS A 732 3.78 -12.43 2.33
N VAL A 733 3.37 -11.86 1.20
CA VAL A 733 4.16 -10.80 0.54
C VAL A 733 3.99 -9.48 1.30
N PHE A 734 5.07 -8.93 1.85
CA PHE A 734 5.05 -7.66 2.60
C PHE A 734 5.29 -6.44 1.71
N ILE A 735 6.22 -6.56 0.77
CA ILE A 735 6.59 -5.54 -0.21
C ILE A 735 7.26 -6.21 -1.42
N SER A 736 7.31 -5.51 -2.54
CA SER A 736 8.08 -5.93 -3.71
C SER A 736 9.12 -4.87 -4.12
N ALA A 737 10.17 -5.33 -4.78
CA ALA A 737 11.15 -4.50 -5.48
C ALA A 737 11.07 -4.78 -6.98
N CYS A 738 10.78 -3.77 -7.78
CA CYS A 738 10.79 -3.83 -9.24
C CYS A 738 12.13 -3.31 -9.75
N LEU A 739 12.83 -4.08 -10.59
CA LEU A 739 14.17 -3.72 -11.08
C LEU A 739 14.40 -4.11 -12.54
N GLY A 740 15.32 -3.41 -13.18
CA GLY A 740 15.70 -3.59 -14.58
C GLY A 740 16.76 -2.57 -14.99
N HIS A 741 17.07 -2.49 -16.27
CA HIS A 741 17.93 -1.42 -16.79
C HIS A 741 17.12 -0.11 -16.93
N LEU A 742 17.82 1.03 -16.88
CA LEU A 742 17.21 2.34 -17.12
C LEU A 742 16.65 2.38 -18.55
N SER A 743 15.42 2.87 -18.72
CA SER A 743 14.94 3.20 -20.07
C SER A 743 15.69 4.41 -20.62
N GLU A 744 15.94 4.39 -21.93
CA GLU A 744 16.52 5.52 -22.66
C GLU A 744 15.63 6.77 -22.65
#